data_AF-A0A7M3WYE9-F1
#
_entry.id   AF-A0A7M3WYE9-F1
#
_cell.length_a   1.000
_cell.length_b   1.000
_cell.length_c   1.000
_cell.angle_alpha   90.00
_cell.angle_beta   90.00
_cell.angle_gamma   90.00
#
_symmetry.space_group_name_H-M   'P 1'
#
loop_
_entity.id
_entity.type
_entity.pdbx_description
1 polymer ?
#
loop_
_entity_poly.entity_id
_entity_poly.type
_entity_poly.pdbx_seq_one_letter_code
_entity_poly.pdbx_strand_id
1 'polypeptide(L)'
;MEEVAGPSSEHPWYYDLLMELDAEGWVTANVEDYLGEDQELGSERILYLEYALELARSLQHRTAYLGDAAGPASEAMAAAWADELNDPMNAEQVLDDYELWAKEHRPWEPALYRSEEDWRDEGVDEMHAALLVRFDQLDPSSKPSTVVMLPLLAYPSEADAIEQALKAIEQDEMRQRATINKAIAMLGKAGYEVEGIDQMNIIDGLDQVARLHDLHDLHEDLRLLITEQIAPFDAELAAHHEQRRVDLVAQGQTADIGGLRLQITSIADNLHHRMAMLNDLMNDWRAKGIKFPHDDGIRPGELLEWEANLPEIEATLKQHLVALERYAVIERVWPDTAQKASHCAGVLEHTEAFLDLVDDLDQQWKQMELESIERIEKFEHAGLVMDTWHERIDKDPRRALSELKQHDGVLEQRIALIEQLAMLDTSFNGEDEVGKRIDLLRELEVDADVIEDTVRLIEHYARRGARHRRMLEQDWRDLVAQGKASDTTPTSSFSLADFEREIAHIRRYGTSIASSSTGASLIAGEVHERLKSRLAQELAVLASCGWSVEALRAISEEDTVLASRKLNAARPHIEEHAVLIRRLICLPWKRDIALALDIEASLRDPLKIAMLSEGVAGYARHLADRPIEDEGFEMTPWSPKPPRKTLLPIPEHGLRPTLVPTDALGDAHEAMLDAMEGHTPEPQPARIETKGPAPAIIRPNEGVKEPVAEVIALKSEPSPAPPQRKVPESKGREVRHPAPEKKLPSHDIVHGVSSFLKMIDCDQMAVNLDENGPSAFPEIRRALAQHVGLEPRDSRIDRLLRLSLRLMPKGDEEDNARMEMLHDLGSNTSKIKRWMRTRLEHRHSGSVDDFLVDAAKLGEALHRIPGPGSRVPLIADTKELPNAGDLAGLRHEVGLLIASMNPASAGGISS
;
A
#
# COMPACT_ATOMS: atom_id res chain seq x y z
N MET A 1 -14.18 118.87 105.98
CA MET A 1 -14.62 119.98 105.13
C MET A 1 -14.10 119.68 103.74
N GLU A 2 -15.01 119.45 102.80
CA GLU A 2 -15.00 119.82 101.36
C GLU A 2 -13.73 120.57 100.87
N GLU A 3 -13.18 120.44 99.66
CA GLU A 3 -13.47 119.83 98.34
C GLU A 3 -12.20 120.18 97.49
N VAL A 4 -11.70 119.46 96.49
CA VAL A 4 -12.04 119.50 95.04
C VAL A 4 -11.03 118.60 94.28
N ALA A 5 -11.50 118.03 93.16
CA ALA A 5 -11.00 116.97 92.27
C ALA A 5 -9.67 117.13 91.48
N GLY A 6 -9.17 115.98 91.02
CA GLY A 6 -8.39 115.77 89.78
C GLY A 6 -8.42 114.26 89.39
N PRO A 7 -8.59 113.87 88.11
CA PRO A 7 -8.65 112.46 87.71
C PRO A 7 -7.25 111.92 87.40
N SER A 8 -6.83 110.85 88.06
CA SER A 8 -5.67 110.03 87.65
C SER A 8 -6.23 108.74 87.05
N SER A 9 -6.27 108.65 85.72
CA SER A 9 -6.44 107.37 85.05
C SER A 9 -5.11 106.61 85.17
N GLU A 10 -5.05 105.66 86.09
CA GLU A 10 -3.93 104.71 86.21
C GLU A 10 -4.00 103.73 85.04
N HIS A 11 -3.49 104.15 83.88
CA HIS A 11 -3.25 103.24 82.76
C HIS A 11 -2.02 102.37 83.07
N PRO A 12 -1.97 101.11 82.58
CA PRO A 12 -0.79 100.27 82.69
C PRO A 12 0.46 100.94 82.12
N TRP A 13 1.63 100.63 82.66
CA TRP A 13 2.90 101.26 82.28
C TRP A 13 3.29 101.06 80.80
N TYR A 14 2.66 100.10 80.12
CA TYR A 14 2.86 99.76 78.70
C TYR A 14 1.75 100.28 77.76
N TYR A 15 0.77 101.03 78.26
CA TYR A 15 -0.42 101.43 77.49
C TYR A 15 -0.08 102.25 76.23
N ASP A 16 0.83 103.21 76.34
CA ASP A 16 1.22 104.05 75.20
C ASP A 16 1.92 103.23 74.11
N LEU A 17 2.71 102.22 74.48
CA LEU A 17 3.37 101.30 73.55
C LEU A 17 2.37 100.43 72.78
N LEU A 18 1.31 99.93 73.44
CA LEU A 18 0.25 99.18 72.75
C LEU A 18 -0.50 100.04 71.73
N MET A 19 -0.71 101.32 72.02
CA MET A 19 -1.34 102.24 71.06
C MET A 19 -0.45 102.56 69.86
N GLU A 20 0.86 102.64 70.05
CA GLU A 20 1.83 102.76 68.95
C GLU A 20 1.83 101.50 68.08
N LEU A 21 1.81 100.30 68.67
CA LEU A 21 1.78 99.03 67.94
C LEU A 21 0.48 98.81 67.17
N ASP A 22 -0.68 99.14 67.76
CA ASP A 22 -1.98 99.08 67.08
C ASP A 22 -2.03 100.07 65.89
N ALA A 23 -1.43 101.26 66.05
CA ALA A 23 -1.32 102.24 64.96
C ALA A 23 -0.39 101.78 63.82
N GLU A 24 0.63 100.97 64.11
CA GLU A 24 1.48 100.31 63.13
C GLU A 24 0.82 99.07 62.49
N GLY A 25 -0.33 98.63 62.99
CA GLY A 25 -1.13 97.53 62.44
C GLY A 25 -0.88 96.15 63.08
N TRP A 26 -0.24 96.08 64.24
CA TRP A 26 0.01 94.83 64.96
C TRP A 26 -1.19 94.39 65.80
N VAL A 27 -1.36 93.08 65.95
CA VAL A 27 -2.31 92.49 66.90
C VAL A 27 -1.73 92.60 68.31
N THR A 28 -2.36 93.41 69.16
CA THR A 28 -1.84 93.78 70.49
C THR A 28 -2.38 92.93 71.65
N ALA A 29 -3.34 92.02 71.41
CA ALA A 29 -3.99 91.25 72.47
C ALA A 29 -3.03 90.34 73.25
N ASN A 30 -2.21 89.54 72.54
CA ASN A 30 -1.24 88.66 73.19
C ASN A 30 -0.04 89.44 73.75
N VAL A 31 0.28 90.60 73.17
CA VAL A 31 1.29 91.53 73.68
C VAL A 31 0.84 92.16 75.00
N GLU A 32 -0.44 92.54 75.12
CA GLU A 32 -1.03 93.06 76.34
C GLU A 32 -1.00 92.02 77.47
N ASP A 33 -1.37 90.77 77.16
CA ASP A 33 -1.30 89.65 78.11
C ASP A 33 0.15 89.39 78.58
N TYR A 34 1.11 89.41 77.65
CA TYR A 34 2.53 89.23 77.97
C TYR A 34 3.12 90.40 78.78
N LEU A 35 2.82 91.66 78.47
CA LEU A 35 3.35 92.80 79.25
C LEU A 35 2.64 92.97 80.61
N GLY A 36 1.43 92.44 80.75
CA GLY A 36 0.62 92.48 81.98
C GLY A 36 1.10 91.54 83.09
N GLU A 37 1.84 90.49 82.75
CA GLU A 37 2.43 89.55 83.71
C GLU A 37 3.71 90.11 84.36
N ASP A 38 3.87 89.94 85.67
CA ASP A 38 5.07 90.31 86.46
C ASP A 38 5.74 91.66 86.11
N GLN A 39 5.18 92.74 86.66
CA GLN A 39 5.65 94.13 86.47
C GLN A 39 7.13 94.35 86.85
N GLU A 40 7.72 93.50 87.69
CA GLU A 40 9.15 93.61 88.09
C GLU A 40 10.12 93.29 86.94
N LEU A 41 9.66 92.58 85.90
CA LEU A 41 10.45 92.20 84.72
C LEU A 41 10.13 93.06 83.48
N GLY A 42 9.46 94.20 83.66
CA GLY A 42 8.96 95.03 82.56
C GLY A 42 10.03 95.40 81.51
N SER A 43 11.26 95.72 81.91
CA SER A 43 12.34 96.04 80.97
C SER A 43 12.81 94.85 80.13
N GLU A 44 12.83 93.63 80.71
CA GLU A 44 13.19 92.41 79.96
C GLU A 44 12.07 92.02 78.99
N ARG A 45 10.80 92.21 79.39
CA ARG A 45 9.64 91.96 78.53
C ARG A 45 9.55 92.94 77.35
N ILE A 46 9.92 94.21 77.53
CA ILE A 46 10.03 95.17 76.42
C ILE A 46 11.14 94.74 75.45
N LEU A 47 12.32 94.36 75.95
CA LEU A 47 13.42 93.89 75.11
C LEU A 47 13.03 92.65 74.30
N TYR A 48 12.29 91.72 74.92
CA TYR A 48 11.75 90.56 74.21
C TYR A 48 10.69 90.95 73.17
N LEU A 49 9.80 91.90 73.47
CA LEU A 49 8.82 92.40 72.50
C LEU A 49 9.48 93.10 71.32
N GLU A 50 10.51 93.92 71.56
CA GLU A 50 11.33 94.53 70.50
C GLU A 50 11.97 93.45 69.63
N TYR A 51 12.56 92.42 70.24
CA TYR A 51 13.08 91.24 69.52
C TYR A 51 11.99 90.53 68.70
N ALA A 52 10.82 90.28 69.28
CA ALA A 52 9.72 89.60 68.62
C ALA A 52 9.13 90.41 67.45
N LEU A 53 9.07 91.74 67.57
CA LEU A 53 8.67 92.65 66.50
C LEU A 53 9.68 92.69 65.36
N GLU A 54 10.98 92.76 65.67
CA GLU A 54 12.05 92.69 64.67
C GLU A 54 12.03 91.33 63.96
N LEU A 55 11.87 90.23 64.71
CA LEU A 55 11.75 88.90 64.16
C LEU A 55 10.51 88.77 63.25
N ALA A 56 9.35 89.24 63.69
CA ALA A 56 8.12 89.20 62.91
C ALA A 56 8.25 89.98 61.59
N ARG A 57 8.81 91.20 61.63
CA ARG A 57 9.08 92.01 60.42
C ARG A 57 10.03 91.29 59.47
N SER A 58 11.12 90.71 59.99
CA SER A 58 12.07 89.95 59.17
C SER A 58 11.43 88.73 58.51
N LEU A 59 10.57 88.00 59.23
CA LEU A 59 9.85 86.84 58.72
C LEU A 59 8.79 87.23 57.69
N GLN A 60 8.08 88.35 57.86
CA GLN A 60 7.14 88.86 56.86
C GLN A 60 7.85 89.12 55.52
N HIS A 61 9.08 89.66 55.55
CA HIS A 61 9.88 89.82 54.34
C HIS A 61 10.33 88.49 53.73
N ARG A 62 10.69 87.50 54.55
CA ARG A 62 11.17 86.18 54.10
C ARG A 62 10.06 85.26 53.60
N THR A 63 8.84 85.38 54.14
CA THR A 63 7.67 84.59 53.72
C THR A 63 6.94 85.21 52.52
N ALA A 64 7.12 86.52 52.28
CA ALA A 64 6.55 87.20 51.13
C ALA A 64 7.04 86.67 49.77
N TYR A 65 8.27 86.15 49.71
CA TYR A 65 8.82 85.48 48.52
C TYR A 65 9.49 84.15 48.89
N LEU A 66 8.86 83.05 48.49
CA LEU A 66 9.32 81.69 48.76
C LEU A 66 10.26 81.12 47.68
N GLY A 67 10.62 81.90 46.67
CA GLY A 67 11.40 81.42 45.52
C GLY A 67 10.54 80.82 44.41
N ASP A 68 11.11 80.71 43.21
CA ASP A 68 10.44 80.17 42.01
C ASP A 68 10.14 78.66 42.11
N ALA A 69 10.76 77.97 43.07
CA ALA A 69 10.56 76.55 43.36
C ALA A 69 9.37 76.28 44.31
N ALA A 70 8.67 77.30 44.77
CA ALA A 70 7.51 77.17 45.65
C ALA A 70 6.28 76.71 44.85
N GLY A 71 5.67 75.60 45.27
CA GLY A 71 4.42 75.11 44.69
C GLY A 71 3.20 75.87 45.23
N PRO A 72 2.00 75.66 44.64
CA PRO A 72 0.76 76.30 45.09
C PRO A 72 0.41 75.96 46.54
N ALA A 73 0.86 74.81 47.05
CA ALA A 73 0.72 74.44 48.46
C ALA A 73 1.59 75.31 49.38
N SER A 74 2.79 75.69 48.93
CA SER A 74 3.71 76.55 49.70
C SER A 74 3.26 78.01 49.70
N GLU A 75 2.66 78.49 48.60
CA GLU A 75 2.04 79.82 48.55
C GLU A 75 0.88 79.95 49.55
N ALA A 76 0.08 78.89 49.72
CA ALA A 76 -0.98 78.87 50.73
C ALA A 76 -0.42 78.89 52.16
N MET A 77 0.73 78.26 52.42
CA MET A 77 1.42 78.32 53.72
C MET A 77 2.00 79.72 53.98
N ALA A 78 2.59 80.37 52.97
CA ALA A 78 3.06 81.74 53.09
C ALA A 78 1.96 82.73 53.49
N ALA A 79 0.75 82.57 52.92
CA ALA A 79 -0.39 83.39 53.31
C ALA A 79 -0.78 83.16 54.78
N ALA A 80 -0.78 81.90 55.25
CA ALA A 80 -1.06 81.58 56.64
C ALA A 80 -0.01 82.16 57.60
N TRP A 81 1.28 82.05 57.27
CA TRP A 81 2.36 82.67 58.05
C TRP A 81 2.24 84.19 58.07
N ALA A 82 1.90 84.84 56.96
CA ALA A 82 1.70 86.28 56.91
C ALA A 82 0.57 86.75 57.85
N ASP A 83 -0.52 85.97 57.94
CA ASP A 83 -1.62 86.25 58.87
C ASP A 83 -1.19 86.06 60.33
N GLU A 84 -0.47 84.98 60.64
CA GLU A 84 0.03 84.66 62.00
C GLU A 84 1.08 85.66 62.49
N LEU A 85 1.93 86.18 61.58
CA LEU A 85 2.97 87.16 61.86
C LEU A 85 2.43 88.58 62.12
N ASN A 86 1.13 88.84 61.95
CA ASN A 86 0.53 90.11 62.38
C ASN A 86 0.50 90.24 63.92
N ASP A 87 0.65 89.13 64.63
CA ASP A 87 0.89 89.08 66.06
C ASP A 87 2.37 88.78 66.32
N PRO A 88 3.15 89.70 66.90
CA PRO A 88 4.58 89.51 67.10
C PRO A 88 4.89 88.35 68.06
N MET A 89 3.94 87.95 68.92
CA MET A 89 4.15 86.84 69.86
C MET A 89 4.21 85.47 69.18
N ASN A 90 3.76 85.35 67.93
CA ASN A 90 3.83 84.12 67.15
C ASN A 90 5.13 83.97 66.34
N ALA A 91 6.02 84.97 66.37
CA ALA A 91 7.18 85.04 65.48
C ALA A 91 8.14 83.86 65.63
N GLU A 92 8.36 83.35 66.85
CA GLU A 92 9.24 82.18 67.08
C GLU A 92 8.62 80.88 66.53
N GLN A 93 7.31 80.70 66.66
CA GLN A 93 6.63 79.52 66.11
C GLN A 93 6.69 79.53 64.58
N VAL A 94 6.38 80.68 63.96
CA VAL A 94 6.45 80.83 62.50
C VAL A 94 7.89 80.67 61.99
N LEU A 95 8.90 81.10 62.77
CA LEU A 95 10.31 80.85 62.44
C LEU A 95 10.61 79.35 62.36
N ASP A 96 10.17 78.56 63.34
CA ASP A 96 10.39 77.11 63.36
C ASP A 96 9.71 76.42 62.17
N ASP A 97 8.45 76.78 61.89
CA ASP A 97 7.69 76.24 60.75
C ASP A 97 8.32 76.63 59.41
N TYR A 98 8.73 77.89 59.27
CA TYR A 98 9.43 78.38 58.09
C TYR A 98 10.78 77.68 57.90
N GLU A 99 11.60 77.54 58.95
CA GLU A 99 12.89 76.86 58.86
C GLU A 99 12.74 75.38 58.48
N LEU A 100 11.72 74.69 58.99
CA LEU A 100 11.42 73.31 58.60
C LEU A 100 11.07 73.22 57.12
N TRP A 101 10.19 74.09 56.63
CA TRP A 101 9.84 74.17 55.22
C TRP A 101 11.07 74.52 54.36
N ALA A 102 11.85 75.51 54.77
CA ALA A 102 13.03 75.99 54.04
C ALA A 102 14.11 74.91 53.95
N LYS A 103 14.32 74.08 54.98
CA LYS A 103 15.26 72.94 54.91
C LYS A 103 14.91 71.96 53.79
N GLU A 104 13.63 71.77 53.49
CA GLU A 104 13.19 70.87 52.42
C GLU A 104 13.15 71.55 51.04
N HIS A 105 12.73 72.81 50.98
CA HIS A 105 12.40 73.47 49.71
C HIS A 105 13.47 74.48 49.25
N ARG A 106 14.15 75.14 50.18
CA ARG A 106 15.13 76.23 49.96
C ARG A 106 16.28 76.20 50.98
N PRO A 107 17.06 75.09 51.06
CA PRO A 107 18.01 74.86 52.16
C PRO A 107 19.16 75.87 52.26
N TRP A 108 19.44 76.61 51.19
CA TRP A 108 20.44 77.68 51.13
C TRP A 108 19.98 78.99 51.79
N GLU A 109 18.67 79.25 51.88
CA GLU A 109 18.15 80.51 52.44
C GLU A 109 18.48 80.64 53.94
N PRO A 110 18.22 79.63 54.81
CA PRO A 110 18.53 79.78 56.22
C PRO A 110 20.04 79.91 56.48
N ALA A 111 20.87 79.28 55.65
CA ALA A 111 22.31 79.36 55.74
C ALA A 111 22.84 80.75 55.36
N LEU A 112 22.32 81.35 54.28
CA LEU A 112 22.69 82.69 53.83
C LEU A 112 22.13 83.80 54.73
N TYR A 113 20.93 83.62 55.28
CA TYR A 113 20.28 84.60 56.15
C TYR A 113 21.05 84.78 57.46
N ARG A 114 21.53 83.69 58.08
CA ARG A 114 22.29 83.75 59.34
C ARG A 114 23.59 84.52 59.25
N SER A 115 24.18 84.63 58.07
CA SER A 115 25.43 85.36 57.81
C SER A 115 25.21 86.68 57.08
N GLU A 116 23.97 87.15 56.89
CA GLU A 116 23.69 88.34 56.06
C GLU A 116 24.49 89.58 56.48
N GLU A 117 24.67 89.79 57.78
CA GLU A 117 25.47 90.89 58.32
C GLU A 117 26.96 90.74 57.99
N ASP A 118 27.53 89.52 58.06
CA ASP A 118 28.93 89.25 57.70
C ASP A 118 29.20 89.53 56.21
N TRP A 119 28.28 89.14 55.34
CA TRP A 119 28.36 89.43 53.90
C TRP A 119 28.25 90.94 53.61
N ARG A 120 27.44 91.66 54.39
CA ARG A 120 27.29 93.12 54.28
C ARG A 120 28.53 93.87 54.79
N ASP A 121 29.13 93.41 55.88
CA ASP A 121 30.31 94.02 56.51
C ASP A 121 31.58 93.86 55.65
N GLU A 122 31.70 92.76 54.90
CA GLU A 122 32.79 92.59 53.91
C GLU A 122 32.56 93.38 52.60
N GLY A 123 31.40 94.02 52.43
CA GLY A 123 31.05 94.83 51.25
C GLY A 123 30.69 94.00 50.02
N VAL A 124 30.13 92.80 50.23
CA VAL A 124 29.83 91.78 49.20
C VAL A 124 28.32 91.44 49.18
N ASP A 125 27.48 92.41 49.54
CA ASP A 125 26.02 92.32 49.62
C ASP A 125 25.35 92.02 48.27
N GLU A 126 25.87 92.60 47.18
CA GLU A 126 25.38 92.30 45.82
C GLU A 126 25.58 90.82 45.44
N MET A 127 26.68 90.20 45.87
CA MET A 127 26.94 88.78 45.58
C MET A 127 26.08 87.86 46.45
N HIS A 128 25.81 88.22 47.70
CA HIS A 128 24.88 87.48 48.57
C HIS A 128 23.49 87.38 47.93
N ALA A 129 22.94 88.52 47.50
CA ALA A 129 21.66 88.56 46.79
C ALA A 129 21.69 87.78 45.46
N ALA A 130 22.80 87.87 44.72
CA ALA A 130 22.97 87.13 43.46
C ALA A 130 23.04 85.61 43.68
N LEU A 131 23.70 85.13 44.74
CA LEU A 131 23.76 83.71 45.09
C LEU A 131 22.37 83.18 45.42
N LEU A 132 21.60 83.91 46.22
CA LEU A 132 20.22 83.55 46.59
C LEU A 132 19.34 83.34 45.34
N VAL A 133 19.37 84.30 44.41
CA VAL A 133 18.59 84.22 43.15
C VAL A 133 19.03 83.05 42.28
N ARG A 134 20.35 82.82 42.17
CA ARG A 134 20.89 81.71 41.35
C ARG A 134 20.53 80.34 41.92
N PHE A 135 20.58 80.19 43.24
CA PHE A 135 20.14 78.96 43.90
C PHE A 135 18.64 78.71 43.71
N ASP A 136 17.81 79.75 43.75
CA ASP A 136 16.36 79.64 43.53
C ASP A 136 16.01 79.26 42.08
N GLN A 137 16.87 79.58 41.11
CA GLN A 137 16.72 79.24 39.69
C GLN A 137 17.12 77.79 39.35
N LEU A 138 17.75 77.07 40.27
CA LEU A 138 18.15 75.68 40.05
C LEU A 138 16.93 74.77 39.89
N ASP A 139 17.09 73.74 39.06
CA ASP A 139 16.07 72.71 38.90
C ASP A 139 15.85 71.96 40.23
N PRO A 140 14.61 71.54 40.55
CA PRO A 140 14.34 70.77 41.75
C PRO A 140 15.20 69.51 41.90
N SER A 141 15.62 68.91 40.79
CA SER A 141 16.49 67.73 40.77
C SER A 141 17.94 68.00 41.21
N SER A 142 18.41 69.25 41.13
CA SER A 142 19.79 69.63 41.49
C SER A 142 19.95 70.03 42.95
N LYS A 143 18.84 70.18 43.68
CA LYS A 143 18.85 70.56 45.11
C LYS A 143 19.75 69.66 45.98
N PRO A 144 19.78 68.33 45.83
CA PRO A 144 20.68 67.48 46.62
C PRO A 144 22.17 67.82 46.43
N SER A 145 22.54 68.34 45.25
CA SER A 145 23.92 68.73 44.95
C SER A 145 24.36 70.01 45.67
N THR A 146 23.42 70.84 46.13
CA THR A 146 23.73 72.09 46.86
C THR A 146 24.08 71.84 48.33
N VAL A 147 23.73 70.67 48.88
CA VAL A 147 23.96 70.30 50.29
C VAL A 147 25.43 70.44 50.71
N VAL A 148 26.36 70.12 49.80
CA VAL A 148 27.81 70.20 50.07
C VAL A 148 28.28 71.65 50.27
N MET A 149 27.59 72.62 49.68
CA MET A 149 27.95 74.04 49.76
C MET A 149 27.31 74.75 50.95
N LEU A 150 26.24 74.21 51.54
CA LEU A 150 25.51 74.87 52.63
C LEU A 150 26.40 75.33 53.80
N PRO A 151 27.39 74.54 54.28
CA PRO A 151 28.27 74.99 55.35
C PRO A 151 29.22 76.13 54.96
N LEU A 152 29.52 76.28 53.66
CA LEU A 152 30.41 77.32 53.15
C LEU A 152 29.70 78.68 53.08
N LEU A 153 28.37 78.70 52.92
CA LEU A 153 27.56 79.92 52.79
C LEU A 153 27.66 80.86 54.01
N ALA A 154 28.05 80.32 55.17
CA ALA A 154 28.27 81.09 56.39
C ALA A 154 29.56 81.95 56.37
N TYR A 155 30.45 81.76 55.39
CA TYR A 155 31.76 82.42 55.34
C TYR A 155 31.94 83.21 54.03
N PRO A 156 31.84 84.55 54.04
CA PRO A 156 32.02 85.37 52.84
C PRO A 156 33.40 85.21 52.18
N SER A 157 34.45 84.91 52.97
CA SER A 157 35.81 84.62 52.48
C SER A 157 35.92 83.44 51.50
N GLU A 158 34.92 82.54 51.47
CA GLU A 158 34.86 81.38 50.57
C GLU A 158 33.97 81.65 49.33
N ALA A 159 33.59 82.90 49.06
CA ALA A 159 32.73 83.30 47.95
C ALA A 159 33.17 82.74 46.59
N ASP A 160 34.47 82.76 46.29
CA ASP A 160 35.03 82.23 45.05
C ASP A 160 34.79 80.71 44.92
N ALA A 161 34.88 79.97 46.02
CA ALA A 161 34.66 78.52 46.04
C ALA A 161 33.17 78.18 45.86
N ILE A 162 32.28 78.95 46.50
CA ILE A 162 30.82 78.84 46.35
C ILE A 162 30.42 79.14 44.90
N GLU A 163 30.96 80.21 44.31
CA GLU A 163 30.66 80.59 42.92
C GLU A 163 31.08 79.50 41.94
N GLN A 164 32.29 78.94 42.11
CA GLN A 164 32.79 77.86 41.26
C GLN A 164 31.93 76.59 41.36
N ALA A 165 31.55 76.20 42.57
CA ALA A 165 30.74 75.00 42.80
C ALA A 165 29.29 75.17 42.28
N LEU A 166 28.66 76.33 42.52
CA LEU A 166 27.34 76.64 41.97
C LEU A 166 27.35 76.70 40.44
N LYS A 167 28.39 77.33 39.85
CA LYS A 167 28.58 77.39 38.40
C LYS A 167 28.78 75.99 37.79
N ALA A 168 29.38 75.05 38.50
CA ALA A 168 29.51 73.68 38.04
C ALA A 168 28.13 72.99 37.94
N ILE A 169 27.27 73.17 38.95
CA ILE A 169 25.90 72.63 38.95
C ILE A 169 25.09 73.24 37.81
N GLU A 170 25.11 74.57 37.65
CA GLU A 170 24.42 75.27 36.55
C GLU A 170 24.88 74.77 35.17
N GLN A 171 26.19 74.57 34.99
CA GLN A 171 26.72 74.02 33.74
C GLN A 171 26.23 72.61 33.46
N ASP A 172 26.11 71.77 34.49
CA ASP A 172 25.62 70.41 34.35
C ASP A 172 24.12 70.39 34.02
N GLU A 173 23.30 71.25 34.63
CA GLU A 173 21.89 71.43 34.24
C GLU A 173 21.75 71.89 32.79
N MET A 174 22.54 72.89 32.38
CA MET A 174 22.54 73.37 30.99
C MET A 174 22.91 72.25 30.01
N ARG A 175 23.89 71.39 30.35
CA ARG A 175 24.27 70.23 29.54
C ARG A 175 23.14 69.20 29.46
N GLN A 176 22.47 68.91 30.57
CA GLN A 176 21.37 67.94 30.63
C GLN A 176 20.15 68.44 29.84
N ARG A 177 19.74 69.69 30.03
CA ARG A 177 18.67 70.34 29.24
C ARG A 177 19.01 70.39 27.75
N ALA A 178 20.26 70.68 27.40
CA ALA A 178 20.71 70.61 26.01
C ALA A 178 20.63 69.18 25.43
N THR A 179 20.86 68.15 26.25
CA THR A 179 20.73 66.75 25.86
C THR A 179 19.27 66.38 25.62
N ILE A 180 18.37 66.75 26.55
CA ILE A 180 16.93 66.57 26.40
C ILE A 180 16.42 67.25 25.11
N ASN A 181 16.79 68.50 24.88
CA ASN A 181 16.36 69.25 23.68
C ASN A 181 16.84 68.61 22.37
N LYS A 182 18.07 68.06 22.37
CA LYS A 182 18.57 67.29 21.21
C LYS A 182 17.77 66.01 21.00
N ALA A 183 17.42 65.30 22.08
CA ALA A 183 16.63 64.08 22.01
C ALA A 183 15.19 64.36 21.54
N ILE A 184 14.54 65.41 22.05
CA ILE A 184 13.23 65.90 21.58
C ILE A 184 13.27 66.18 20.08
N ALA A 185 14.30 66.89 19.59
CA ALA A 185 14.43 67.19 18.18
C ALA A 185 14.66 65.95 17.30
N MET A 186 15.32 64.92 17.82
CA MET A 186 15.54 63.65 17.10
C MET A 186 14.26 62.81 17.07
N LEU A 187 13.63 62.60 18.22
CA LEU A 187 12.42 61.80 18.37
C LEU A 187 11.22 62.45 17.65
N GLY A 188 11.12 63.78 17.67
CA GLY A 188 10.11 64.51 16.91
C GLY A 188 10.26 64.34 15.39
N LYS A 189 11.49 64.27 14.86
CA LYS A 189 11.72 63.95 13.43
C LYS A 189 11.33 62.51 13.08
N ALA A 190 11.43 61.60 14.05
CA ALA A 190 11.02 60.22 13.89
C ALA A 190 9.50 60.00 14.03
N GLY A 191 8.74 61.06 14.38
CA GLY A 191 7.27 61.05 14.44
C GLY A 191 6.67 60.78 15.82
N TYR A 192 7.47 60.82 16.90
CA TYR A 192 6.97 60.66 18.27
C TYR A 192 6.38 61.95 18.83
N GLU A 193 5.38 61.79 19.71
CA GLU A 193 4.83 62.89 20.51
C GLU A 193 5.83 63.28 21.60
N VAL A 194 6.37 64.49 21.50
CA VAL A 194 7.42 65.02 22.37
C VAL A 194 6.98 66.32 23.08
N GLU A 195 5.70 66.67 23.00
CA GLU A 195 5.16 67.88 23.60
C GLU A 195 5.21 67.82 25.14
N GLY A 196 5.66 68.89 25.79
CA GLY A 196 5.67 69.04 27.24
C GLY A 196 6.90 68.47 27.98
N ILE A 197 7.81 67.77 27.30
CA ILE A 197 9.04 67.22 27.92
C ILE A 197 10.02 68.34 28.31
N ASP A 198 10.00 69.45 27.58
CA ASP A 198 10.82 70.65 27.82
C ASP A 198 10.47 71.40 29.11
N GLN A 199 9.26 71.20 29.62
CA GLN A 199 8.73 71.83 30.84
C GLN A 199 8.86 70.94 32.08
N MET A 200 9.25 69.68 31.91
CA MET A 200 9.47 68.75 33.02
C MET A 200 10.75 69.10 33.78
N ASN A 201 10.84 68.65 35.03
CA ASN A 201 12.11 68.64 35.73
C ASN A 201 13.12 67.75 34.98
N ILE A 202 14.42 67.96 35.22
CA ILE A 202 15.43 67.32 34.39
C ILE A 202 15.41 65.79 34.49
N ILE A 203 15.14 65.22 35.67
CA ILE A 203 15.09 63.77 35.87
C ILE A 203 13.89 63.15 35.12
N ASP A 204 12.68 63.69 35.31
CA ASP A 204 11.47 63.20 34.66
C ASP A 204 11.56 63.37 33.13
N GLY A 205 12.16 64.47 32.67
CA GLY A 205 12.44 64.71 31.26
C GLY A 205 13.40 63.69 30.67
N LEU A 206 14.49 63.35 31.37
CA LEU A 206 15.43 62.30 30.96
C LEU A 206 14.78 60.91 30.96
N ASP A 207 13.98 60.59 31.97
CA ASP A 207 13.27 59.31 32.08
C ASP A 207 12.22 59.13 30.97
N GLN A 208 11.50 60.21 30.62
CA GLN A 208 10.56 60.18 29.50
C GLN A 208 11.27 60.02 28.15
N VAL A 209 12.39 60.73 27.96
CA VAL A 209 13.24 60.58 26.77
C VAL A 209 13.79 59.16 26.66
N ALA A 210 14.26 58.57 27.76
CA ALA A 210 14.75 57.19 27.78
C ALA A 210 13.67 56.19 27.34
N ARG A 211 12.44 56.32 27.87
CA ARG A 211 11.30 55.48 27.46
C ARG A 211 10.95 55.62 25.98
N LEU A 212 11.03 56.83 25.43
CA LEU A 212 10.80 57.05 23.99
C LEU A 212 11.94 56.49 23.12
N HIS A 213 13.18 56.52 23.60
CA HIS A 213 14.31 55.85 22.93
C HIS A 213 14.15 54.35 22.89
N ASP A 214 13.82 53.70 24.01
CA ASP A 214 13.57 52.25 24.05
C ASP A 214 12.47 51.85 23.04
N LEU A 215 11.40 52.66 22.96
CA LEU A 215 10.33 52.46 21.99
C LEU A 215 10.82 52.64 20.54
N HIS A 216 11.65 53.66 20.29
CA HIS A 216 12.27 53.89 18.98
C HIS A 216 13.16 52.73 18.55
N ASP A 217 14.00 52.21 19.45
CA ASP A 217 14.88 51.09 19.18
C ASP A 217 14.08 49.84 18.80
N LEU A 218 12.96 49.57 19.50
CA LEU A 218 12.05 48.46 19.13
C LEU A 218 11.46 48.62 17.73
N HIS A 219 11.12 49.85 17.31
CA HIS A 219 10.63 50.11 15.96
C HIS A 219 11.74 50.01 14.90
N GLU A 220 12.96 50.42 15.20
CA GLU A 220 14.09 50.26 14.28
C GLU A 220 14.46 48.78 14.10
N ASP A 221 14.44 47.99 15.19
CA ASP A 221 14.59 46.54 15.14
C ASP A 221 13.52 45.91 14.23
N LEU A 222 12.27 46.35 14.35
CA LEU A 222 11.18 45.91 13.46
C LEU A 222 11.42 46.30 12.00
N ARG A 223 11.88 47.52 11.75
CA ARG A 223 12.20 47.97 10.39
C ARG A 223 13.30 47.11 9.77
N LEU A 224 14.38 46.85 10.52
CA LEU A 224 15.47 45.98 10.09
C LEU A 224 14.95 44.58 9.81
N LEU A 225 14.11 44.02 10.68
CA LEU A 225 13.52 42.71 10.50
C LEU A 225 12.67 42.63 9.20
N ILE A 226 11.83 43.64 8.92
CA ILE A 226 11.06 43.70 7.66
C ILE A 226 12.00 43.80 6.45
N THR A 227 13.01 44.66 6.52
CA THR A 227 13.92 44.96 5.40
C THR A 227 14.85 43.79 5.09
N GLU A 228 15.32 43.08 6.11
CA GLU A 228 16.26 41.96 5.95
C GLU A 228 15.56 40.63 5.72
N GLN A 229 14.39 40.41 6.31
CA GLN A 229 13.76 39.07 6.32
C GLN A 229 12.58 38.94 5.36
N ILE A 230 11.90 40.04 4.99
CA ILE A 230 10.75 40.00 4.07
C ILE A 230 11.12 40.61 2.71
N ALA A 231 11.76 41.78 2.68
CA ALA A 231 12.04 42.49 1.43
C ALA A 231 12.86 41.70 0.39
N PRO A 232 13.78 40.77 0.76
CA PRO A 232 14.46 39.94 -0.23
C PRO A 232 13.54 38.99 -0.99
N PHE A 233 12.39 38.62 -0.41
CA PHE A 233 11.40 37.74 -1.02
C PHE A 233 10.31 38.53 -1.73
N ASP A 234 9.78 39.57 -1.07
CA ASP A 234 8.68 40.38 -1.58
C ASP A 234 8.80 41.83 -1.08
N ALA A 235 9.14 42.73 -2.01
CA ALA A 235 9.29 44.14 -1.73
C ALA A 235 7.94 44.85 -1.46
N GLU A 236 6.85 44.39 -2.07
CA GLU A 236 5.52 44.99 -1.88
C GLU A 236 4.98 44.62 -0.49
N LEU A 237 5.13 43.36 -0.08
CA LEU A 237 4.76 42.90 1.25
C LEU A 237 5.58 43.60 2.34
N ALA A 238 6.89 43.78 2.12
CA ALA A 238 7.74 44.53 3.04
C ALA A 238 7.29 45.99 3.17
N ALA A 239 6.99 46.67 2.05
CA ALA A 239 6.47 48.04 2.07
C ALA A 239 5.14 48.16 2.82
N HIS A 240 4.25 47.18 2.65
CA HIS A 240 2.98 47.12 3.39
C HIS A 240 3.19 47.05 4.91
N HIS A 241 4.09 46.17 5.37
CA HIS A 241 4.39 46.05 6.79
C HIS A 241 5.14 47.25 7.36
N GLU A 242 5.99 47.89 6.55
CA GLU A 242 6.66 49.13 6.96
C GLU A 242 5.68 50.28 7.14
N GLN A 243 4.67 50.41 6.25
CA GLN A 243 3.60 51.38 6.44
C GLN A 243 2.83 51.12 7.74
N ARG A 244 2.50 49.86 8.02
CA ARG A 244 1.82 49.48 9.26
C ARG A 244 2.66 49.78 10.50
N ARG A 245 3.99 49.64 10.43
CA ARG A 245 4.92 50.05 11.50
C ARG A 245 4.86 51.55 11.73
N VAL A 246 4.89 52.36 10.67
CA VAL A 246 4.79 53.83 10.76
C VAL A 246 3.46 54.25 11.39
N ASP A 247 2.34 53.60 11.04
CA ASP A 247 1.03 53.88 11.64
C ASP A 247 0.99 53.55 13.15
N LEU A 248 1.80 52.58 13.63
CA LEU A 248 1.93 52.25 15.04
C LEU A 248 2.76 53.27 15.83
N VAL A 249 3.75 53.93 15.19
CA VAL A 249 4.55 54.98 15.85
C VAL A 249 3.64 56.11 16.37
N ALA A 250 2.58 56.44 15.64
CA ALA A 250 1.60 57.45 16.04
C ALA A 250 0.76 57.06 17.27
N GLN A 251 0.73 55.78 17.66
CA GLN A 251 -0.01 55.29 18.84
C GLN A 251 0.84 55.30 20.12
N GLY A 252 2.13 55.64 20.01
CA GLY A 252 3.06 55.75 21.13
C GLY A 252 3.16 54.47 21.96
N GLN A 253 3.16 54.61 23.29
CA GLN A 253 3.34 53.50 24.24
C GLN A 253 2.18 52.49 24.26
N THR A 254 1.03 52.82 23.64
CA THR A 254 -0.12 51.91 23.57
C THR A 254 -0.09 50.98 22.35
N ALA A 255 0.91 51.13 21.49
CA ALA A 255 1.06 50.35 20.26
C ALA A 255 1.35 48.87 20.53
N ASP A 256 0.66 47.97 19.83
CA ASP A 256 0.94 46.52 19.85
C ASP A 256 2.13 46.15 18.94
N ILE A 257 3.33 46.57 19.34
CA ILE A 257 4.60 46.30 18.64
C ILE A 257 4.91 44.79 18.68
N GLY A 258 4.62 44.14 19.81
CA GLY A 258 4.87 42.71 20.01
C GLY A 258 4.04 41.83 19.07
N GLY A 259 2.76 42.15 18.89
CA GLY A 259 1.88 41.46 17.94
C GLY A 259 2.36 41.60 16.50
N LEU A 260 2.76 42.80 16.08
CA LEU A 260 3.32 43.00 14.74
C LEU A 260 4.65 42.24 14.56
N ARG A 261 5.55 42.27 15.56
CA ARG A 261 6.80 41.50 15.54
C ARG A 261 6.56 40.02 15.29
N LEU A 262 5.65 39.42 16.06
CA LEU A 262 5.31 38.00 15.95
C LEU A 262 4.76 37.65 14.56
N GLN A 263 3.94 38.54 13.99
CA GLN A 263 3.42 38.36 12.63
C GLN A 263 4.56 38.39 11.61
N ILE A 264 5.43 39.39 11.66
CA ILE A 264 6.55 39.52 10.71
C ILE A 264 7.51 38.34 10.83
N THR A 265 7.86 37.89 12.04
CA THR A 265 8.71 36.70 12.23
C THR A 265 8.04 35.46 11.68
N SER A 266 6.72 35.27 11.90
CA SER A 266 6.01 34.10 11.37
C SER A 266 5.96 34.08 9.83
N ILE A 267 5.84 35.25 9.20
CA ILE A 267 5.86 35.39 7.74
C ILE A 267 7.26 35.11 7.22
N ALA A 268 8.29 35.70 7.83
CA ALA A 268 9.68 35.44 7.48
C ALA A 268 10.03 33.96 7.59
N ASP A 269 9.70 33.31 8.72
CA ASP A 269 9.95 31.88 8.93
C ASP A 269 9.25 31.02 7.86
N ASN A 270 8.02 31.38 7.48
CA ASN A 270 7.27 30.68 6.44
C ASN A 270 7.95 30.79 5.07
N LEU A 271 8.41 31.99 4.68
CA LEU A 271 9.11 32.22 3.42
C LEU A 271 10.44 31.47 3.35
N HIS A 272 11.24 31.53 4.42
CA HIS A 272 12.50 30.78 4.51
C HIS A 272 12.26 29.26 4.47
N HIS A 273 11.25 28.77 5.17
CA HIS A 273 10.91 27.35 5.16
C HIS A 273 10.49 26.87 3.76
N ARG A 274 9.64 27.63 3.06
CA ARG A 274 9.24 27.31 1.68
C ARG A 274 10.42 27.33 0.72
N MET A 275 11.32 28.30 0.85
CA MET A 275 12.55 28.34 0.06
C MET A 275 13.46 27.13 0.34
N ALA A 276 13.61 26.72 1.60
CA ALA A 276 14.36 25.52 1.95
C ALA A 276 13.74 24.26 1.31
N MET A 277 12.42 24.10 1.44
CA MET A 277 11.67 22.99 0.85
C MET A 277 11.85 22.90 -0.67
N LEU A 278 11.78 24.02 -1.39
CA LEU A 278 12.00 24.02 -2.84
C LEU A 278 13.45 23.70 -3.22
N ASN A 279 14.42 24.16 -2.44
CA ASN A 279 15.83 23.83 -2.67
C ASN A 279 16.10 22.34 -2.47
N ASP A 280 15.49 21.72 -1.45
CA ASP A 280 15.56 20.27 -1.25
C ASP A 280 14.93 19.53 -2.44
N LEU A 281 13.77 20.00 -2.91
CA LEU A 281 13.10 19.46 -4.09
C LEU A 281 13.99 19.53 -5.34
N MET A 282 14.64 20.67 -5.58
CA MET A 282 15.60 20.82 -6.69
C MET A 282 16.81 19.89 -6.54
N ASN A 283 17.29 19.66 -5.32
CA ASN A 283 18.38 18.72 -5.07
C ASN A 283 17.95 17.27 -5.37
N ASP A 284 16.73 16.89 -5.02
CA ASP A 284 16.16 15.59 -5.38
C ASP A 284 16.06 15.42 -6.91
N TRP A 285 15.67 16.48 -7.64
CA TRP A 285 15.68 16.47 -9.10
C TRP A 285 17.08 16.34 -9.68
N ARG A 286 18.08 17.02 -9.11
CA ARG A 286 19.49 16.87 -9.51
C ARG A 286 19.99 15.44 -9.28
N ALA A 287 19.62 14.82 -8.16
CA ALA A 287 19.95 13.42 -7.86
C ALA A 287 19.36 12.44 -8.88
N LYS A 288 18.20 12.78 -9.45
CA LYS A 288 17.56 12.02 -10.55
C LYS A 288 18.15 12.29 -11.94
N GLY A 289 19.20 13.11 -12.04
CA GLY A 289 19.92 13.39 -13.29
C GLY A 289 19.46 14.63 -14.05
N ILE A 290 18.63 15.49 -13.44
CA ILE A 290 18.25 16.79 -14.02
C ILE A 290 19.40 17.79 -13.86
N LYS A 291 19.71 18.51 -14.95
CA LYS A 291 20.74 19.53 -15.02
C LYS A 291 20.08 20.90 -15.04
N PHE A 292 20.35 21.68 -14.00
CA PHE A 292 19.99 23.09 -13.97
C PHE A 292 21.16 23.95 -14.47
N PRO A 293 20.92 25.11 -15.12
CA PRO A 293 21.99 25.96 -15.64
C PRO A 293 22.93 26.52 -14.56
N HIS A 294 22.44 26.59 -13.32
CA HIS A 294 23.18 27.08 -12.16
C HIS A 294 23.13 26.04 -11.04
N ASP A 295 24.28 25.86 -10.38
CA ASP A 295 24.39 25.00 -9.19
C ASP A 295 23.81 25.67 -7.93
N ASP A 296 23.66 26.99 -7.97
CA ASP A 296 23.05 27.77 -6.89
C ASP A 296 21.58 27.36 -6.69
N GLY A 297 21.14 27.35 -5.44
CA GLY A 297 19.74 27.18 -5.08
C GLY A 297 18.90 28.41 -5.47
N ILE A 298 17.58 28.29 -5.34
CA ILE A 298 16.61 29.37 -5.56
C ILE A 298 16.97 30.54 -4.65
N ARG A 299 17.04 31.74 -5.24
CA ARG A 299 17.26 32.98 -4.50
C ARG A 299 15.95 33.47 -3.88
N PRO A 300 15.98 34.21 -2.75
CA PRO A 300 14.77 34.72 -2.11
C PRO A 300 13.80 35.42 -3.06
N GLY A 301 14.29 36.28 -3.96
CA GLY A 301 13.45 37.02 -4.91
C GLY A 301 12.84 36.19 -6.03
N GLU A 302 13.31 34.97 -6.24
CA GLU A 302 12.80 34.05 -7.27
C GLU A 302 11.76 33.08 -6.70
N LEU A 303 11.63 33.00 -5.37
CA LEU A 303 10.80 32.00 -4.68
C LEU A 303 9.36 31.94 -5.23
N LEU A 304 8.71 33.09 -5.29
CA LEU A 304 7.30 33.17 -5.70
C LEU A 304 7.09 32.82 -7.17
N GLU A 305 8.04 33.18 -8.04
CA GLU A 305 8.01 32.82 -9.46
C GLU A 305 8.16 31.30 -9.64
N TRP A 306 9.06 30.69 -8.88
CA TRP A 306 9.24 29.23 -8.86
C TRP A 306 7.97 28.52 -8.37
N GLU A 307 7.34 28.98 -7.30
CA GLU A 307 6.11 28.37 -6.79
C GLU A 307 4.94 28.48 -7.76
N ALA A 308 4.84 29.61 -8.48
CA ALA A 308 3.81 29.78 -9.50
C ALA A 308 4.00 28.80 -10.67
N ASN A 309 5.26 28.58 -11.08
CA ASN A 309 5.60 27.73 -12.23
C ASN A 309 5.81 26.25 -11.85
N LEU A 310 5.90 25.92 -10.56
CA LEU A 310 6.19 24.57 -10.08
C LEU A 310 5.28 23.47 -10.65
N PRO A 311 3.95 23.66 -10.79
CA PRO A 311 3.09 22.64 -11.39
C PRO A 311 3.44 22.32 -12.84
N GLU A 312 3.83 23.33 -13.63
CA GLU A 312 4.24 23.17 -15.03
C GLU A 312 5.61 22.49 -15.13
N ILE A 313 6.54 22.89 -14.26
CA ILE A 313 7.87 22.26 -14.15
C ILE A 313 7.73 20.80 -13.73
N GLU A 314 6.88 20.48 -12.76
CA GLU A 314 6.63 19.08 -12.36
C GLU A 314 6.03 18.25 -13.49
N ALA A 315 5.13 18.82 -14.29
CA ALA A 315 4.51 18.12 -15.40
C ALA A 315 5.54 17.76 -16.49
N THR A 316 6.37 18.75 -16.88
CA THR A 316 7.46 18.55 -17.85
C THR A 316 8.53 17.59 -17.31
N LEU A 317 8.91 17.73 -16.04
CA LEU A 317 9.88 16.87 -15.37
C LEU A 317 9.42 15.41 -15.28
N LYS A 318 8.13 15.15 -15.00
CA LYS A 318 7.59 13.78 -15.02
C LYS A 318 7.77 13.12 -16.38
N GLN A 319 7.46 13.83 -17.46
CA GLN A 319 7.64 13.32 -18.83
C GLN A 319 9.12 13.09 -19.14
N HIS A 320 9.98 14.04 -18.77
CA HIS A 320 11.42 13.96 -19.01
C HIS A 320 12.10 12.83 -18.23
N LEU A 321 11.70 12.59 -16.98
CA LEU A 321 12.24 11.49 -16.17
C LEU A 321 11.88 10.12 -16.73
N VAL A 322 10.64 9.93 -17.20
CA VAL A 322 10.25 8.68 -17.88
C VAL A 322 11.08 8.46 -19.14
N ALA A 323 11.34 9.52 -19.91
CA ALA A 323 12.22 9.46 -21.07
C ALA A 323 13.67 9.15 -20.68
N LEU A 324 14.17 9.69 -19.57
CA LEU A 324 15.51 9.43 -19.05
C LEU A 324 15.69 7.97 -18.62
N GLU A 325 14.69 7.38 -17.97
CA GLU A 325 14.72 5.96 -17.59
C GLU A 325 14.80 5.06 -18.82
N ARG A 326 13.95 5.31 -19.83
CA ARG A 326 13.99 4.60 -21.12
C ARG A 326 15.34 4.78 -21.81
N TYR A 327 15.82 6.01 -21.88
CA TYR A 327 17.12 6.34 -22.45
C TYR A 327 18.28 5.61 -21.77
N ALA A 328 18.29 5.53 -20.44
CA ALA A 328 19.36 4.86 -19.69
C ALA A 328 19.44 3.36 -19.99
N VAL A 329 18.30 2.70 -20.25
CA VAL A 329 18.27 1.30 -20.69
C VAL A 329 18.90 1.17 -22.09
N ILE A 330 18.49 2.03 -23.02
CA ILE A 330 19.00 2.01 -24.41
C ILE A 330 20.49 2.36 -24.45
N GLU A 331 20.94 3.37 -23.71
CA GLU A 331 22.34 3.82 -23.67
C GLU A 331 23.28 2.71 -23.19
N ARG A 332 22.84 1.89 -22.22
CA ARG A 332 23.61 0.76 -21.71
C ARG A 332 23.87 -0.32 -22.77
N VAL A 333 22.94 -0.50 -23.70
CA VAL A 333 23.02 -1.55 -24.74
C VAL A 333 23.59 -0.98 -26.04
N TRP A 334 23.16 0.22 -26.45
CA TRP A 334 23.54 0.89 -27.70
C TRP A 334 24.14 2.30 -27.49
N PRO A 335 25.35 2.40 -26.90
CA PRO A 335 25.95 3.68 -26.55
C PRO A 335 26.20 4.59 -27.77
N ASP A 336 26.65 4.03 -28.90
CA ASP A 336 26.98 4.79 -30.12
C ASP A 336 25.78 5.50 -30.73
N THR A 337 24.59 4.89 -30.68
CA THR A 337 23.35 5.49 -31.21
C THR A 337 22.70 6.40 -30.19
N ALA A 338 22.78 6.05 -28.90
CA ALA A 338 22.24 6.84 -27.80
C ALA A 338 23.00 8.17 -27.59
N GLN A 339 24.28 8.24 -27.98
CA GLN A 339 25.09 9.46 -27.87
C GLN A 339 24.47 10.69 -28.56
N LYS A 340 23.62 10.49 -29.57
CA LYS A 340 22.90 11.58 -30.23
C LYS A 340 21.95 12.34 -29.30
N ALA A 341 21.37 11.67 -28.29
CA ALA A 341 20.43 12.28 -27.35
C ALA A 341 21.09 12.76 -26.03
N SER A 342 22.39 12.50 -25.84
CA SER A 342 23.08 12.79 -24.57
C SER A 342 23.15 14.29 -24.24
N HIS A 343 23.10 15.16 -25.24
CA HIS A 343 23.12 16.60 -25.07
C HIS A 343 21.81 17.16 -24.47
N CYS A 344 20.69 16.50 -24.73
CA CYS A 344 19.38 16.86 -24.15
C CYS A 344 19.09 16.09 -22.85
N ALA A 345 19.82 15.01 -22.57
CA ALA A 345 19.63 14.21 -21.36
C ALA A 345 19.84 15.06 -20.08
N GLY A 346 18.76 15.16 -19.29
CA GLY A 346 18.70 15.93 -18.06
C GLY A 346 18.35 17.42 -18.23
N VAL A 347 18.23 17.94 -19.46
CA VAL A 347 17.97 19.37 -19.69
C VAL A 347 16.49 19.61 -20.00
N LEU A 348 15.75 20.19 -19.04
CA LEU A 348 14.30 20.37 -19.13
C LEU A 348 13.85 21.27 -20.28
N GLU A 349 14.63 22.28 -20.67
CA GLU A 349 14.30 23.16 -21.81
C GLU A 349 14.20 22.41 -23.14
N HIS A 350 14.89 21.26 -23.26
CA HIS A 350 14.94 20.45 -24.47
C HIS A 350 14.11 19.16 -24.33
N THR A 351 13.11 19.14 -23.44
CA THR A 351 12.30 17.95 -23.16
C THR A 351 11.63 17.40 -24.43
N GLU A 352 11.02 18.25 -25.26
CA GLU A 352 10.35 17.81 -26.50
C GLU A 352 11.34 17.14 -27.47
N ALA A 353 12.47 17.80 -27.74
CA ALA A 353 13.51 17.24 -28.61
C ALA A 353 14.13 15.95 -28.02
N PHE A 354 14.23 15.85 -26.70
CA PHE A 354 14.70 14.63 -26.03
C PHE A 354 13.69 13.49 -26.18
N LEU A 355 12.40 13.76 -25.98
CA LEU A 355 11.32 12.79 -26.17
C LEU A 355 11.32 12.24 -27.59
N ASP A 356 11.39 13.10 -28.60
CA ASP A 356 11.43 12.67 -30.01
C ASP A 356 12.63 11.74 -30.28
N LEU A 357 13.81 12.08 -29.77
CA LEU A 357 15.01 11.26 -29.95
C LEU A 357 14.93 9.92 -29.21
N VAL A 358 14.36 9.88 -28.00
CA VAL A 358 14.17 8.64 -27.24
C VAL A 358 13.10 7.77 -27.90
N ASP A 359 12.01 8.37 -28.40
CA ASP A 359 10.96 7.67 -29.13
C ASP A 359 11.50 7.08 -30.44
N ASP A 360 12.35 7.80 -31.18
CA ASP A 360 13.04 7.28 -32.37
C ASP A 360 13.96 6.09 -32.04
N LEU A 361 14.66 6.13 -30.90
CA LEU A 361 15.51 5.02 -30.45
C LEU A 361 14.67 3.81 -30.04
N ASP A 362 13.56 4.01 -29.35
CA ASP A 362 12.63 2.93 -28.98
C ASP A 362 11.90 2.34 -30.19
N GLN A 363 11.58 3.17 -31.19
CA GLN A 363 11.05 2.67 -32.46
C GLN A 363 12.07 1.80 -33.18
N GLN A 364 13.35 2.20 -33.19
CA GLN A 364 14.42 1.36 -33.74
C GLN A 364 14.57 0.06 -32.94
N TRP A 365 14.49 0.10 -31.61
CA TRP A 365 14.49 -1.09 -30.76
C TRP A 365 13.39 -2.07 -31.15
N LYS A 366 12.14 -1.60 -31.13
CA LYS A 366 10.96 -2.40 -31.48
C LYS A 366 11.01 -2.93 -32.90
N GLN A 367 11.51 -2.13 -33.85
CA GLN A 367 11.66 -2.57 -35.23
C GLN A 367 12.62 -3.76 -35.33
N MET A 368 13.76 -3.71 -34.64
CA MET A 368 14.76 -4.79 -34.65
C MET A 368 14.26 -6.02 -33.88
N GLU A 369 13.52 -5.82 -32.79
CA GLU A 369 12.84 -6.88 -32.03
C GLU A 369 11.83 -7.62 -32.92
N LEU A 370 10.92 -6.89 -33.58
CA LEU A 370 9.94 -7.47 -34.51
C LEU A 370 10.61 -8.21 -35.67
N GLU A 371 11.66 -7.63 -36.27
CA GLU A 371 12.42 -8.27 -37.36
C GLU A 371 13.10 -9.57 -36.90
N SER A 372 13.43 -9.67 -35.61
CA SER A 372 14.04 -10.86 -35.00
C SER A 372 12.98 -11.91 -34.68
N ILE A 373 11.85 -11.50 -34.10
CA ILE A 373 10.71 -12.38 -33.78
C ILE A 373 10.14 -13.00 -35.05
N GLU A 374 9.92 -12.22 -36.12
CA GLU A 374 9.42 -12.74 -37.41
C GLU A 374 10.33 -13.86 -37.96
N ARG A 375 11.65 -13.71 -37.80
CA ARG A 375 12.60 -14.75 -38.20
C ARG A 375 12.56 -15.97 -37.30
N ILE A 376 12.46 -15.78 -35.98
CA ILE A 376 12.34 -16.89 -35.05
C ILE A 376 11.05 -17.68 -35.31
N GLU A 377 9.92 -17.00 -35.50
CA GLU A 377 8.65 -17.63 -35.80
C GLU A 377 8.77 -18.57 -37.01
N LYS A 378 9.47 -18.15 -38.09
CA LYS A 378 9.72 -19.04 -39.25
C LYS A 378 10.36 -20.37 -38.84
N PHE A 379 11.31 -20.34 -37.91
CA PHE A 379 12.05 -21.52 -37.45
C PHE A 379 11.27 -22.34 -36.42
N GLU A 380 10.49 -21.70 -35.55
CA GLU A 380 9.60 -22.37 -34.59
C GLU A 380 8.44 -23.09 -35.28
N HIS A 381 7.85 -22.49 -36.32
CA HIS A 381 6.84 -23.15 -37.15
C HIS A 381 7.39 -24.40 -37.86
N ALA A 382 8.70 -24.43 -38.14
CA ALA A 382 9.40 -25.60 -38.68
C ALA A 382 9.80 -26.61 -37.58
N GLY A 383 9.51 -26.33 -36.31
CA GLY A 383 9.67 -27.24 -35.18
C GLY A 383 11.00 -27.13 -34.43
N LEU A 384 11.76 -26.05 -34.61
CA LEU A 384 12.96 -25.76 -33.80
C LEU A 384 12.59 -25.06 -32.50
N VAL A 385 13.35 -25.31 -31.41
CA VAL A 385 13.17 -24.62 -30.12
C VAL A 385 14.04 -23.37 -30.10
N MET A 386 13.44 -22.19 -29.90
CA MET A 386 14.14 -20.89 -30.03
C MET A 386 14.03 -19.99 -28.77
N ASP A 387 13.70 -20.56 -27.61
CA ASP A 387 13.50 -19.82 -26.34
C ASP A 387 14.71 -18.96 -25.95
N THR A 388 15.93 -19.47 -26.12
CA THR A 388 17.15 -18.70 -25.78
C THR A 388 17.36 -17.49 -26.69
N TRP A 389 16.83 -17.53 -27.93
CA TRP A 389 16.90 -16.39 -28.82
C TRP A 389 15.91 -15.30 -28.41
N HIS A 390 14.73 -15.66 -27.90
CA HIS A 390 13.81 -14.71 -27.29
C HIS A 390 14.49 -13.96 -26.13
N GLU A 391 15.16 -14.68 -25.21
CA GLU A 391 15.90 -14.03 -24.12
C GLU A 391 17.05 -13.11 -24.60
N ARG A 392 17.68 -13.44 -25.73
CA ARG A 392 18.73 -12.60 -26.32
C ARG A 392 18.15 -11.36 -26.99
N ILE A 393 17.00 -11.47 -27.65
CA ILE A 393 16.29 -10.34 -28.26
C ILE A 393 15.84 -9.36 -27.19
N ASP A 394 15.26 -9.84 -26.09
CA ASP A 394 14.81 -9.00 -24.98
C ASP A 394 15.96 -8.17 -24.38
N LYS A 395 17.19 -8.70 -24.40
CA LYS A 395 18.39 -8.04 -23.86
C LYS A 395 19.06 -7.10 -24.86
N ASP A 396 19.26 -7.53 -26.10
CA ASP A 396 19.88 -6.74 -27.17
C ASP A 396 19.39 -7.21 -28.56
N PRO A 397 18.33 -6.60 -29.11
CA PRO A 397 17.73 -7.04 -30.36
C PRO A 397 18.65 -6.77 -31.55
N ARG A 398 19.53 -5.77 -31.49
CA ARG A 398 20.45 -5.45 -32.60
C ARG A 398 21.51 -6.53 -32.73
N ARG A 399 22.12 -6.94 -31.63
CA ARG A 399 23.09 -8.02 -31.62
C ARG A 399 22.44 -9.36 -31.94
N ALA A 400 21.31 -9.66 -31.29
CA ALA A 400 20.55 -10.89 -31.53
C ALA A 400 20.18 -11.04 -33.01
N LEU A 401 19.66 -9.98 -33.65
CA LEU A 401 19.33 -10.00 -35.07
C LEU A 401 20.57 -10.26 -35.95
N SER A 402 21.70 -9.62 -35.64
CA SER A 402 22.93 -9.80 -36.41
C SER A 402 23.46 -11.23 -36.30
N GLU A 403 23.46 -11.81 -35.09
CA GLU A 403 23.87 -13.19 -34.88
C GLU A 403 22.89 -14.17 -35.55
N LEU A 404 21.59 -13.93 -35.44
CA LEU A 404 20.56 -14.76 -36.05
C LEU A 404 20.71 -14.79 -37.58
N LYS A 405 20.94 -13.63 -38.22
CA LYS A 405 21.25 -13.53 -39.67
C LYS A 405 22.49 -14.32 -40.08
N GLN A 406 23.48 -14.48 -39.20
CA GLN A 406 24.66 -15.31 -39.48
C GLN A 406 24.35 -16.81 -39.37
N HIS A 407 23.47 -17.18 -38.45
CA HIS A 407 23.08 -18.58 -38.20
C HIS A 407 21.93 -19.09 -39.09
N ASP A 408 21.24 -18.22 -39.84
CA ASP A 408 20.13 -18.57 -40.74
C ASP A 408 20.41 -19.83 -41.58
N GLY A 409 21.59 -19.90 -42.23
CA GLY A 409 21.94 -21.03 -43.10
C GLY A 409 22.07 -22.36 -42.37
N VAL A 410 22.53 -22.35 -41.11
CA VAL A 410 22.65 -23.56 -40.28
C VAL A 410 21.28 -24.03 -39.80
N LEU A 411 20.41 -23.08 -39.42
CA LEU A 411 19.03 -23.39 -39.00
C LEU A 411 18.21 -23.97 -40.16
N GLU A 412 18.33 -23.41 -41.37
CA GLU A 412 17.69 -23.96 -42.56
C GLU A 412 18.17 -25.38 -42.90
N GLN A 413 19.47 -25.65 -42.76
CA GLN A 413 20.01 -27.00 -42.96
C GLN A 413 19.46 -28.00 -41.94
N ARG A 414 19.32 -27.60 -40.68
CA ARG A 414 18.75 -28.47 -39.63
C ARG A 414 17.30 -28.84 -39.92
N ILE A 415 16.48 -27.89 -40.36
CA ILE A 415 15.10 -28.15 -40.77
C ILE A 415 15.05 -29.15 -41.92
N ALA A 416 15.87 -28.96 -42.95
CA ALA A 416 15.94 -29.88 -44.08
C ALA A 416 16.31 -31.31 -43.66
N LEU A 417 17.20 -31.46 -42.66
CA LEU A 417 17.57 -32.77 -42.12
C LEU A 417 16.47 -33.41 -41.29
N ILE A 418 15.74 -32.62 -40.50
CA ILE A 418 14.56 -33.11 -39.75
C ILE A 418 13.49 -33.62 -40.73
N GLU A 419 13.21 -32.88 -41.80
CA GLU A 419 12.27 -33.31 -42.85
C GLU A 419 12.73 -34.61 -43.53
N GLN A 420 14.01 -34.72 -43.86
CA GLN A 420 14.57 -35.93 -44.45
C GLN A 420 14.50 -37.14 -43.51
N LEU A 421 14.80 -36.96 -42.22
CA LEU A 421 14.68 -38.01 -41.19
C LEU A 421 13.21 -38.45 -41.01
N ALA A 422 12.27 -37.52 -41.02
CA ALA A 422 10.83 -37.81 -40.90
C ALA A 422 10.27 -38.59 -42.12
N MET A 423 10.90 -38.46 -43.29
CA MET A 423 10.52 -39.18 -44.52
C MET A 423 11.12 -40.60 -44.61
N LEU A 424 12.03 -40.99 -43.71
CA LEU A 424 12.60 -42.34 -43.69
C LEU A 424 11.59 -43.35 -43.15
N ASP A 425 11.54 -44.54 -43.78
CA ASP A 425 10.72 -45.66 -43.31
C ASP A 425 11.42 -46.40 -42.15
N THR A 426 11.06 -46.05 -40.92
CA THR A 426 11.58 -46.65 -39.68
C THR A 426 10.69 -47.75 -39.11
N SER A 427 9.59 -48.10 -39.79
CA SER A 427 8.55 -49.02 -39.30
C SER A 427 9.05 -50.41 -38.90
N PHE A 428 10.16 -50.85 -39.50
CA PHE A 428 10.80 -52.12 -39.21
C PHE A 428 11.87 -52.03 -38.10
N ASN A 429 12.69 -50.98 -38.12
CA ASN A 429 13.78 -50.78 -37.16
C ASN A 429 14.34 -49.34 -37.27
N GLY A 430 14.72 -48.73 -36.15
CA GLY A 430 15.43 -47.44 -36.09
C GLY A 430 14.58 -46.24 -35.69
N GLU A 431 13.31 -46.46 -35.31
CA GLU A 431 12.40 -45.39 -34.86
C GLU A 431 12.99 -44.61 -33.68
N ASP A 432 13.51 -45.29 -32.66
CA ASP A 432 14.12 -44.65 -31.48
C ASP A 432 15.37 -43.82 -31.81
N GLU A 433 16.22 -44.31 -32.72
CA GLU A 433 17.48 -43.64 -33.09
C GLU A 433 17.21 -42.40 -33.96
N VAL A 434 16.27 -42.51 -34.90
CA VAL A 434 15.82 -41.38 -35.73
C VAL A 434 15.06 -40.36 -34.88
N GLY A 435 14.19 -40.80 -33.97
CA GLY A 435 13.44 -39.92 -33.05
C GLY A 435 14.39 -39.11 -32.16
N LYS A 436 15.34 -39.77 -31.48
CA LYS A 436 16.37 -39.09 -30.69
C LYS A 436 17.20 -38.11 -31.52
N ARG A 437 17.48 -38.45 -32.79
CA ARG A 437 18.25 -37.56 -33.67
C ARG A 437 17.46 -36.34 -34.12
N ILE A 438 16.16 -36.50 -34.37
CA ILE A 438 15.24 -35.38 -34.63
C ILE A 438 15.18 -34.47 -33.40
N ASP A 439 15.00 -35.04 -32.20
CA ASP A 439 14.93 -34.24 -30.97
C ASP A 439 16.24 -33.48 -30.72
N LEU A 440 17.39 -34.11 -30.94
CA LEU A 440 18.70 -33.46 -30.85
C LEU A 440 18.86 -32.34 -31.91
N LEU A 441 18.36 -32.53 -33.12
CA LEU A 441 18.37 -31.49 -34.16
C LEU A 441 17.41 -30.33 -33.88
N ARG A 442 16.44 -30.49 -32.98
CA ARG A 442 15.52 -29.41 -32.54
C ARG A 442 16.13 -28.53 -31.44
N GLU A 443 17.06 -29.07 -30.66
CA GLU A 443 17.78 -28.34 -29.61
C GLU A 443 18.73 -27.29 -30.18
N LEU A 444 18.94 -26.18 -29.46
CA LEU A 444 19.50 -24.96 -30.03
C LEU A 444 20.96 -25.08 -30.52
N GLU A 445 21.79 -25.87 -29.84
CA GLU A 445 23.23 -25.98 -30.08
C GLU A 445 23.58 -27.29 -30.78
N VAL A 446 23.55 -27.27 -32.10
CA VAL A 446 23.94 -28.40 -32.95
C VAL A 446 25.27 -28.05 -33.62
N ASP A 447 26.33 -28.78 -33.25
CA ASP A 447 27.64 -28.63 -33.87
C ASP A 447 27.64 -29.09 -35.34
N ALA A 448 28.57 -28.56 -36.13
CA ALA A 448 28.73 -28.96 -37.53
C ALA A 448 28.98 -30.47 -37.69
N ASP A 449 29.68 -31.09 -36.73
CA ASP A 449 29.92 -32.53 -36.69
C ASP A 449 28.61 -33.33 -36.55
N VAL A 450 27.67 -32.81 -35.76
CA VAL A 450 26.35 -33.43 -35.59
C VAL A 450 25.56 -33.35 -36.89
N ILE A 451 25.61 -32.21 -37.58
CA ILE A 451 24.98 -32.06 -38.90
C ILE A 451 25.59 -33.05 -39.89
N GLU A 452 26.91 -33.19 -39.97
CA GLU A 452 27.54 -34.15 -40.87
C GLU A 452 27.17 -35.60 -40.54
N ASP A 453 27.15 -35.95 -39.25
CA ASP A 453 26.77 -37.29 -38.79
C ASP A 453 25.30 -37.61 -39.07
N THR A 454 24.39 -36.61 -39.01
CA THR A 454 22.98 -36.83 -39.41
C THR A 454 22.85 -37.16 -40.89
N VAL A 455 23.61 -36.47 -41.75
CA VAL A 455 23.61 -36.74 -43.19
C VAL A 455 24.04 -38.19 -43.45
N ARG A 456 25.12 -38.63 -42.79
CA ARG A 456 25.61 -40.01 -42.89
C ARG A 456 24.58 -41.04 -42.37
N LEU A 457 23.89 -40.73 -41.28
CA LEU A 457 22.83 -41.56 -40.71
C LEU A 457 21.66 -41.73 -41.71
N ILE A 458 21.18 -40.63 -42.29
CA ILE A 458 20.10 -40.63 -43.30
C ILE A 458 20.48 -41.52 -44.48
N GLU A 459 21.70 -41.35 -45.02
CA GLU A 459 22.17 -42.17 -46.13
C GLU A 459 22.26 -43.66 -45.78
N HIS A 460 22.68 -43.99 -44.55
CA HIS A 460 22.78 -45.37 -44.09
C HIS A 460 21.39 -46.03 -44.04
N TYR A 461 20.41 -45.36 -43.41
CA TYR A 461 19.03 -45.87 -43.32
C TYR A 461 18.35 -45.94 -44.68
N ALA A 462 18.51 -44.92 -45.53
CA ALA A 462 17.98 -44.94 -46.90
C ALA A 462 18.54 -46.13 -47.71
N ARG A 463 19.86 -46.39 -47.61
CA ARG A 463 20.49 -47.54 -48.28
C ARG A 463 20.02 -48.88 -47.71
N ARG A 464 19.86 -49.00 -46.38
CA ARG A 464 19.37 -50.22 -45.74
C ARG A 464 17.91 -50.50 -46.10
N GLY A 465 17.05 -49.49 -46.02
CA GLY A 465 15.63 -49.58 -46.37
C GLY A 465 15.43 -49.98 -47.83
N ALA A 466 16.19 -49.39 -48.76
CA ALA A 466 16.15 -49.76 -50.17
C ALA A 466 16.59 -51.23 -50.41
N ARG A 467 17.60 -51.74 -49.69
CA ARG A 467 17.99 -53.15 -49.76
C ARG A 467 16.91 -54.08 -49.20
N HIS A 468 16.32 -53.71 -48.06
CA HIS A 468 15.27 -54.50 -47.42
C HIS A 468 14.03 -54.59 -48.32
N ARG A 469 13.62 -53.46 -48.90
CA ARG A 469 12.50 -53.43 -49.85
C ARG A 469 12.75 -54.31 -51.06
N ARG A 470 13.95 -54.30 -51.65
CA ARG A 470 14.30 -55.18 -52.77
C ARG A 470 14.21 -56.66 -52.40
N MET A 471 14.62 -57.03 -51.19
CA MET A 471 14.49 -58.41 -50.68
C MET A 471 13.02 -58.80 -50.57
N LEU A 472 12.18 -57.98 -49.95
CA LEU A 472 10.74 -58.26 -49.81
C LEU A 472 10.02 -58.30 -51.17
N GLU A 473 10.42 -57.47 -52.12
CA GLU A 473 9.92 -57.56 -53.49
C GLU A 473 10.34 -58.86 -54.19
N GLN A 474 11.53 -59.41 -53.91
CA GLN A 474 11.94 -60.72 -54.43
C GLN A 474 11.07 -61.82 -53.84
N ASP A 475 10.89 -61.83 -52.51
CA ASP A 475 10.00 -62.76 -51.81
C ASP A 475 8.55 -62.66 -52.32
N TRP A 476 8.07 -61.45 -52.63
CA TRP A 476 6.75 -61.24 -53.22
C TRP A 476 6.62 -61.85 -54.62
N ARG A 477 7.62 -61.64 -55.49
CA ARG A 477 7.65 -62.25 -56.83
C ARG A 477 7.64 -63.77 -56.76
N ASP A 478 8.33 -64.36 -55.79
CA ASP A 478 8.32 -65.81 -55.56
C ASP A 478 6.94 -66.31 -55.11
N LEU A 479 6.23 -65.55 -54.27
CA LEU A 479 4.87 -65.87 -53.84
C LEU A 479 3.84 -65.73 -54.97
N VAL A 480 4.02 -64.77 -55.88
CA VAL A 480 3.24 -64.64 -57.11
C VAL A 480 3.48 -65.85 -58.02
N ALA A 481 4.73 -66.26 -58.21
CA ALA A 481 5.07 -67.44 -59.02
C ALA A 481 4.44 -68.74 -58.48
N GLN A 482 4.22 -68.83 -57.16
CA GLN A 482 3.51 -69.93 -56.51
C GLN A 482 1.97 -69.82 -56.57
N GLY A 483 1.42 -68.75 -57.15
CA GLY A 483 -0.03 -68.52 -57.28
C GLY A 483 -0.74 -68.11 -55.98
N LYS A 484 0.01 -67.73 -54.93
CA LYS A 484 -0.53 -67.38 -53.60
C LYS A 484 -0.76 -65.88 -53.40
N ALA A 485 -0.17 -65.06 -54.27
CA ALA A 485 -0.27 -63.60 -54.27
C ALA A 485 -0.66 -63.07 -55.66
N SER A 486 -1.30 -61.91 -55.74
CA SER A 486 -1.68 -61.29 -57.01
C SER A 486 -0.71 -60.17 -57.42
N ASP A 487 -0.31 -60.18 -58.69
CA ASP A 487 0.53 -59.12 -59.31
C ASP A 487 -0.16 -57.73 -59.33
N THR A 488 -1.45 -57.67 -59.05
CA THR A 488 -2.26 -56.45 -59.03
C THR A 488 -2.16 -55.64 -57.73
N THR A 489 -1.42 -56.14 -56.73
CA THR A 489 -1.24 -55.44 -55.45
C THR A 489 -0.17 -54.33 -55.59
N PRO A 490 -0.47 -53.08 -55.17
CA PRO A 490 0.50 -51.98 -55.23
C PRO A 490 1.51 -52.11 -54.09
N THR A 491 2.60 -52.85 -54.31
CA THR A 491 3.66 -53.05 -53.30
C THR A 491 4.47 -51.78 -52.99
N SER A 492 4.37 -50.73 -53.81
CA SER A 492 5.08 -49.46 -53.62
C SER A 492 4.53 -48.57 -52.50
N SER A 493 3.26 -48.75 -52.11
CA SER A 493 2.64 -47.98 -51.03
C SER A 493 2.86 -48.56 -49.63
N PHE A 494 3.42 -49.76 -49.52
CA PHE A 494 3.66 -50.39 -48.23
C PHE A 494 4.89 -49.80 -47.53
N SER A 495 4.75 -49.59 -46.22
CA SER A 495 5.91 -49.50 -45.32
C SER A 495 6.61 -50.87 -45.26
N LEU A 496 7.87 -50.91 -44.87
CA LEU A 496 8.63 -52.15 -44.73
C LEU A 496 7.93 -53.14 -43.78
N ALA A 497 7.39 -52.67 -42.65
CA ALA A 497 6.66 -53.53 -41.70
C ALA A 497 5.31 -54.01 -42.24
N ASP A 498 4.57 -53.19 -42.97
CA ASP A 498 3.33 -53.62 -43.64
C ASP A 498 3.62 -54.70 -44.68
N PHE A 499 4.71 -54.52 -45.45
CA PHE A 499 5.10 -55.45 -46.50
C PHE A 499 5.50 -56.82 -45.93
N GLU A 500 6.24 -56.84 -44.82
CA GLU A 500 6.55 -58.08 -44.11
C GLU A 500 5.31 -58.77 -43.53
N ARG A 501 4.38 -58.01 -42.92
CA ARG A 501 3.15 -58.56 -42.35
C ARG A 501 2.29 -59.22 -43.42
N GLU A 502 2.18 -58.62 -44.60
CA GLU A 502 1.46 -59.22 -45.73
C GLU A 502 2.15 -60.50 -46.24
N ILE A 503 3.48 -60.48 -46.40
CA ILE A 503 4.24 -61.68 -46.78
C ILE A 503 4.06 -62.81 -45.75
N ALA A 504 4.11 -62.48 -44.45
CA ALA A 504 3.89 -63.43 -43.36
C ALA A 504 2.45 -63.96 -43.34
N HIS A 505 1.45 -63.12 -43.60
CA HIS A 505 0.05 -63.52 -43.68
C HIS A 505 -0.18 -64.52 -44.82
N ILE A 506 0.35 -64.25 -46.01
CA ILE A 506 0.25 -65.14 -47.16
C ILE A 506 0.93 -66.48 -46.87
N ARG A 507 2.09 -66.47 -46.18
CA ARG A 507 2.77 -67.70 -45.74
C ARG A 507 1.94 -68.53 -44.75
N ARG A 508 1.15 -67.91 -43.87
CA ARG A 508 0.35 -68.61 -42.84
C ARG A 508 -1.01 -69.12 -43.34
N TYR A 509 -1.73 -68.34 -44.14
CA TYR A 509 -3.12 -68.65 -44.52
C TYR A 509 -3.28 -69.08 -45.99
N GLY A 510 -2.21 -69.01 -46.79
CA GLY A 510 -2.20 -69.48 -48.18
C GLY A 510 -2.92 -68.57 -49.18
N THR A 511 -3.57 -67.50 -48.71
CA THR A 511 -4.23 -66.48 -49.53
C THR A 511 -3.94 -65.08 -48.98
N SER A 512 -3.91 -64.08 -49.87
CA SER A 512 -3.79 -62.68 -49.49
C SER A 512 -5.10 -62.16 -48.87
N ILE A 513 -4.98 -61.18 -47.96
CA ILE A 513 -6.12 -60.46 -47.37
C ILE A 513 -6.97 -59.81 -48.47
N ALA A 514 -6.36 -59.37 -49.57
CA ALA A 514 -7.05 -58.78 -50.72
C ALA A 514 -7.91 -59.79 -51.52
N SER A 515 -7.76 -61.10 -51.30
CA SER A 515 -8.46 -62.15 -52.05
C SER A 515 -9.81 -62.57 -51.44
N SER A 516 -10.15 -62.13 -50.22
CA SER A 516 -11.34 -62.62 -49.50
C SER A 516 -12.64 -61.84 -49.77
N SER A 517 -12.60 -60.75 -50.53
CA SER A 517 -13.78 -59.87 -50.74
C SER A 517 -14.68 -60.30 -51.90
N THR A 518 -14.24 -61.22 -52.76
CA THR A 518 -15.01 -61.63 -53.94
C THR A 518 -15.82 -62.88 -53.62
N GLY A 519 -17.10 -62.67 -53.28
CA GLY A 519 -18.04 -63.71 -52.86
C GLY A 519 -18.29 -64.78 -53.93
N ALA A 520 -17.61 -65.93 -53.78
CA ALA A 520 -18.02 -67.23 -54.29
C ALA A 520 -17.22 -68.32 -53.55
N SER A 521 -17.51 -68.51 -52.26
CA SER A 521 -16.92 -69.64 -51.53
C SER A 521 -17.72 -70.90 -51.80
N LEU A 522 -17.18 -71.79 -52.64
CA LEU A 522 -17.48 -73.22 -52.60
C LEU A 522 -17.05 -73.75 -51.21
N ILE A 523 -17.97 -73.68 -50.24
CA ILE A 523 -17.79 -74.36 -48.95
C ILE A 523 -17.98 -75.85 -49.23
N ALA A 524 -16.93 -76.64 -49.01
CA ALA A 524 -16.92 -78.09 -49.22
C ALA A 524 -18.07 -78.80 -48.47
N GLY A 525 -18.66 -79.82 -49.11
CA GLY A 525 -19.94 -80.43 -48.73
C GLY A 525 -20.06 -80.94 -47.28
N GLU A 526 -18.96 -81.35 -46.64
CA GLU A 526 -18.98 -81.83 -45.25
C GLU A 526 -19.35 -80.74 -44.23
N VAL A 527 -18.98 -79.48 -44.50
CA VAL A 527 -19.29 -78.36 -43.59
C VAL A 527 -20.77 -77.96 -43.71
N HIS A 528 -21.36 -78.09 -44.90
CA HIS A 528 -22.78 -77.80 -45.14
C HIS A 528 -23.71 -78.83 -44.46
N GLU A 529 -23.39 -80.13 -44.52
CA GLU A 529 -24.18 -81.16 -43.83
C GLU A 529 -24.09 -81.07 -42.30
N ARG A 530 -22.92 -80.72 -41.76
CA ARG A 530 -22.75 -80.45 -40.32
C ARG A 530 -23.58 -79.25 -39.87
N LEU A 531 -23.66 -78.22 -40.69
CA LEU A 531 -24.45 -77.03 -40.39
C LEU A 531 -25.95 -77.33 -40.44
N LYS A 532 -26.41 -78.11 -41.42
CA LYS A 532 -27.81 -78.55 -41.55
C LYS A 532 -28.26 -79.43 -40.37
N SER A 533 -27.45 -80.40 -39.96
CA SER A 533 -27.74 -81.28 -38.83
C SER A 533 -27.76 -80.53 -37.49
N ARG A 534 -26.82 -79.62 -37.26
CA ARG A 534 -26.79 -78.77 -36.06
C ARG A 534 -27.99 -77.83 -35.98
N LEU A 535 -28.36 -77.19 -37.09
CA LEU A 535 -29.53 -76.30 -37.15
C LEU A 535 -30.82 -77.09 -36.86
N ALA A 536 -30.98 -78.29 -37.43
CA ALA A 536 -32.13 -79.14 -37.16
C ALA A 536 -32.24 -79.55 -35.68
N GLN A 537 -31.09 -79.84 -35.03
CA GLN A 537 -31.03 -80.17 -33.62
C GLN A 537 -31.39 -78.97 -32.72
N GLU A 538 -30.86 -77.79 -33.02
CA GLU A 538 -31.19 -76.56 -32.28
C GLU A 538 -32.68 -76.18 -32.41
N LEU A 539 -33.27 -76.31 -33.61
CA LEU A 539 -34.70 -76.09 -33.82
C LEU A 539 -35.58 -77.12 -33.09
N ALA A 540 -35.11 -78.37 -32.95
CA ALA A 540 -35.82 -79.39 -32.16
C ALA A 540 -35.79 -79.07 -30.66
N VAL A 541 -34.67 -78.56 -30.14
CA VAL A 541 -34.55 -78.12 -28.73
C VAL A 541 -35.48 -76.95 -28.46
N LEU A 542 -35.50 -75.93 -29.31
CA LEU A 542 -36.41 -74.78 -29.16
C LEU A 542 -37.89 -75.20 -29.21
N ALA A 543 -38.27 -76.10 -30.13
CA ALA A 543 -39.63 -76.65 -30.17
C ALA A 543 -40.00 -77.38 -28.86
N SER A 544 -39.07 -78.13 -28.29
CA SER A 544 -39.30 -78.87 -27.03
C SER A 544 -39.50 -77.95 -25.81
N CYS A 545 -38.91 -76.75 -25.84
CA CYS A 545 -39.11 -75.70 -24.85
C CYS A 545 -40.43 -74.93 -25.05
N GLY A 546 -41.15 -75.22 -26.14
CA GLY A 546 -42.47 -74.68 -26.46
C GLY A 546 -42.48 -73.47 -27.41
N TRP A 547 -41.34 -73.14 -28.03
CA TRP A 547 -41.25 -72.09 -29.07
C TRP A 547 -41.88 -72.53 -30.40
N SER A 548 -42.53 -71.61 -31.12
CA SER A 548 -43.03 -71.86 -32.48
C SER A 548 -41.88 -71.74 -33.49
N VAL A 549 -41.42 -72.88 -34.01
CA VAL A 549 -40.27 -72.95 -34.92
C VAL A 549 -40.68 -73.22 -36.38
N GLU A 550 -41.97 -73.27 -36.71
CA GLU A 550 -42.42 -73.62 -38.07
C GLU A 550 -41.88 -72.66 -39.15
N ALA A 551 -41.84 -71.36 -38.87
CA ALA A 551 -41.31 -70.36 -39.80
C ALA A 551 -39.80 -70.54 -40.05
N LEU A 552 -39.02 -70.84 -39.00
CA LEU A 552 -37.59 -71.12 -39.11
C LEU A 552 -37.31 -72.46 -39.82
N ARG A 553 -38.17 -73.47 -39.63
CA ARG A 553 -38.09 -74.74 -40.36
C ARG A 553 -38.33 -74.54 -41.86
N ALA A 554 -39.35 -73.78 -42.24
CA ALA A 554 -39.61 -73.47 -43.65
C ALA A 554 -38.43 -72.75 -44.32
N ILE A 555 -37.83 -71.76 -43.64
CA ILE A 555 -36.65 -71.05 -44.16
C ILE A 555 -35.43 -71.99 -44.28
N SER A 556 -35.28 -72.94 -43.35
CA SER A 556 -34.16 -73.91 -43.38
C SER A 556 -34.26 -74.93 -44.52
N GLU A 557 -35.46 -75.19 -45.04
CA GLU A 557 -35.68 -76.07 -46.19
C GLU A 557 -35.25 -75.40 -47.52
N GLU A 558 -35.33 -74.07 -47.60
CA GLU A 558 -34.89 -73.27 -48.76
C GLU A 558 -33.41 -72.85 -48.67
N ASP A 559 -32.96 -72.32 -47.53
CA ASP A 559 -31.57 -71.85 -47.33
C ASP A 559 -31.10 -72.05 -45.87
N THR A 560 -30.19 -73.01 -45.69
CA THR A 560 -29.63 -73.38 -44.37
C THR A 560 -28.73 -72.29 -43.78
N VAL A 561 -28.01 -71.53 -44.62
CA VAL A 561 -27.09 -70.48 -44.15
C VAL A 561 -27.89 -69.27 -43.69
N LEU A 562 -28.92 -68.88 -44.44
CA LEU A 562 -29.81 -67.79 -44.07
C LEU A 562 -30.59 -68.12 -42.79
N ALA A 563 -31.12 -69.33 -42.65
CA ALA A 563 -31.79 -69.78 -41.42
C ALA A 563 -30.84 -69.72 -40.20
N SER A 564 -29.58 -70.13 -40.36
CA SER A 564 -28.58 -70.05 -39.28
C SER A 564 -28.24 -68.61 -38.87
N ARG A 565 -28.15 -67.67 -39.84
CA ARG A 565 -27.92 -66.25 -39.56
C ARG A 565 -29.10 -65.64 -38.81
N LYS A 566 -30.34 -65.92 -39.25
CA LYS A 566 -31.55 -65.43 -38.59
C LYS A 566 -31.71 -65.99 -37.17
N LEU A 567 -31.39 -67.27 -36.96
CA LEU A 567 -31.40 -67.87 -35.62
C LEU A 567 -30.32 -67.26 -34.71
N ASN A 568 -29.11 -67.02 -35.22
CA ASN A 568 -28.05 -66.35 -34.46
C ASN A 568 -28.42 -64.90 -34.10
N ALA A 569 -29.08 -64.17 -35.00
CA ALA A 569 -29.58 -62.83 -34.71
C ALA A 569 -30.69 -62.83 -33.66
N ALA A 570 -31.56 -63.84 -33.64
CA ALA A 570 -32.62 -63.98 -32.65
C ALA A 570 -32.13 -64.44 -31.26
N ARG A 571 -30.97 -65.10 -31.18
CA ARG A 571 -30.41 -65.69 -29.95
C ARG A 571 -30.33 -64.73 -28.74
N PRO A 572 -29.73 -63.53 -28.83
CA PRO A 572 -29.70 -62.61 -27.70
C PRO A 572 -31.11 -62.24 -27.21
N HIS A 573 -32.07 -62.09 -28.12
CA HIS A 573 -33.46 -61.77 -27.76
C HIS A 573 -34.20 -62.94 -27.09
N ILE A 574 -33.88 -64.19 -27.46
CA ILE A 574 -34.40 -65.39 -26.79
C ILE A 574 -33.83 -65.48 -25.36
N GLU A 575 -32.54 -65.18 -25.18
CA GLU A 575 -31.89 -65.14 -23.85
C GLU A 575 -32.49 -64.04 -22.96
N GLU A 576 -32.81 -62.88 -23.53
CA GLU A 576 -33.42 -61.75 -22.84
C GLU A 576 -34.96 -61.82 -22.71
N HIS A 577 -35.59 -62.91 -23.15
CA HIS A 577 -37.06 -63.05 -23.16
C HIS A 577 -37.72 -62.85 -21.78
N ALA A 578 -37.05 -63.28 -20.70
CA ALA A 578 -37.55 -63.07 -19.34
C ALA A 578 -37.63 -61.58 -18.96
N VAL A 579 -36.72 -60.75 -19.49
CA VAL A 579 -36.73 -59.30 -19.29
C VAL A 579 -37.88 -58.67 -20.08
N LEU A 580 -38.12 -59.12 -21.31
CA LEU A 580 -39.25 -58.66 -22.12
C LEU A 580 -40.60 -58.94 -21.43
N ILE A 581 -40.80 -60.14 -20.89
CA ILE A 581 -42.01 -60.50 -20.14
C ILE A 581 -42.24 -59.55 -18.96
N ARG A 582 -41.22 -59.30 -18.14
CA ARG A 582 -41.34 -58.37 -16.99
C ARG A 582 -41.78 -56.98 -17.42
N ARG A 583 -41.27 -56.50 -18.56
CA ARG A 583 -41.62 -55.18 -19.09
C ARG A 583 -43.05 -55.14 -19.65
N LEU A 584 -43.51 -56.22 -20.27
CA LEU A 584 -44.87 -56.29 -20.81
C LEU A 584 -45.91 -56.43 -19.70
N ILE A 585 -45.70 -57.22 -18.65
CA ILE A 585 -46.67 -57.39 -17.54
C ILE A 585 -47.01 -56.06 -16.86
N CYS A 586 -46.06 -55.14 -16.76
CA CYS A 586 -46.26 -53.85 -16.10
C CYS A 586 -47.15 -52.87 -16.90
N LEU A 587 -47.51 -53.18 -18.15
CA LEU A 587 -48.35 -52.32 -18.96
C LEU A 587 -49.85 -52.53 -18.65
N PRO A 588 -50.67 -51.47 -18.71
CA PRO A 588 -52.09 -51.55 -18.37
C PRO A 588 -52.93 -52.16 -19.50
N TRP A 589 -52.81 -53.47 -19.72
CA TRP A 589 -53.49 -54.22 -20.79
C TRP A 589 -55.02 -54.26 -20.68
N LYS A 590 -55.58 -53.88 -19.54
CA LYS A 590 -57.03 -53.67 -19.30
C LYS A 590 -57.69 -52.68 -20.26
N ARG A 591 -56.89 -51.93 -21.02
CA ARG A 591 -57.32 -50.87 -21.96
C ARG A 591 -57.38 -51.32 -23.42
N ASP A 592 -56.82 -52.48 -23.76
CA ASP A 592 -56.92 -53.07 -25.11
C ASP A 592 -56.66 -54.58 -25.04
N ILE A 593 -57.75 -55.36 -24.95
CA ILE A 593 -57.68 -56.82 -24.74
C ILE A 593 -57.22 -57.53 -26.02
N ALA A 594 -57.62 -57.03 -27.19
CA ALA A 594 -57.26 -57.65 -28.48
C ALA A 594 -55.75 -57.58 -28.71
N LEU A 595 -55.15 -56.41 -28.45
CA LEU A 595 -53.70 -56.22 -28.57
C LEU A 595 -52.93 -57.09 -27.55
N ALA A 596 -53.45 -57.25 -26.34
CA ALA A 596 -52.84 -58.08 -25.32
C ALA A 596 -52.78 -59.56 -25.76
N LEU A 597 -53.85 -60.09 -26.33
CA LEU A 597 -53.91 -61.47 -26.84
C LEU A 597 -52.99 -61.69 -28.06
N ASP A 598 -52.90 -60.71 -28.96
CA ASP A 598 -52.01 -60.77 -30.13
C ASP A 598 -50.53 -60.79 -29.73
N ILE A 599 -50.15 -59.98 -28.73
CA ILE A 599 -48.80 -59.96 -28.18
C ILE A 599 -48.51 -61.28 -27.46
N GLU A 600 -49.47 -61.82 -26.69
CA GLU A 600 -49.33 -63.12 -26.03
C GLU A 600 -49.07 -64.26 -27.03
N ALA A 601 -49.79 -64.27 -28.17
CA ALA A 601 -49.56 -65.23 -29.24
C ALA A 601 -48.18 -65.05 -29.91
N SER A 602 -47.76 -63.80 -30.09
CA SER A 602 -46.50 -63.44 -30.76
C SER A 602 -45.25 -63.72 -29.91
N LEU A 603 -45.37 -63.76 -28.58
CA LEU A 603 -44.27 -64.11 -27.67
C LEU A 603 -43.73 -65.54 -27.88
N ARG A 604 -44.49 -66.43 -28.53
CA ARG A 604 -44.05 -67.80 -28.83
C ARG A 604 -43.11 -67.90 -30.03
N ASP A 605 -43.00 -66.86 -30.86
CA ASP A 605 -42.21 -66.87 -32.11
C ASP A 605 -40.84 -66.20 -31.92
N PRO A 606 -39.72 -66.96 -32.02
CA PRO A 606 -38.37 -66.43 -31.83
C PRO A 606 -37.99 -65.26 -32.73
N LEU A 607 -38.55 -65.19 -33.94
CA LEU A 607 -38.22 -64.14 -34.91
C LEU A 607 -38.91 -62.81 -34.60
N LYS A 608 -40.00 -62.83 -33.83
CA LYS A 608 -40.80 -61.64 -33.50
C LYS A 608 -40.38 -60.97 -32.19
N ILE A 609 -39.57 -61.65 -31.36
CA ILE A 609 -39.16 -61.14 -30.04
C ILE A 609 -38.44 -59.79 -30.15
N ALA A 610 -37.53 -59.64 -31.11
CA ALA A 610 -36.80 -58.39 -31.34
C ALA A 610 -37.76 -57.22 -31.58
N MET A 611 -38.71 -57.40 -32.51
CA MET A 611 -39.75 -56.40 -32.82
C MET A 611 -40.63 -56.07 -31.61
N LEU A 612 -41.04 -57.09 -30.84
CA LEU A 612 -41.85 -56.87 -29.63
C LEU A 612 -41.07 -56.10 -28.55
N SER A 613 -39.77 -56.35 -28.42
CA SER A 613 -38.91 -55.67 -27.44
C SER A 613 -38.66 -54.20 -27.76
N GLU A 614 -38.55 -53.85 -29.04
CA GLU A 614 -38.46 -52.47 -29.52
C GLU A 614 -39.81 -51.74 -29.41
N GLY A 615 -40.91 -52.46 -29.63
CA GLY A 615 -42.28 -51.93 -29.60
C GLY A 615 -42.84 -51.57 -28.22
N VAL A 616 -42.20 -51.96 -27.11
CA VAL A 616 -42.70 -51.78 -25.73
C VAL A 616 -43.09 -50.33 -25.42
N ALA A 617 -42.27 -49.36 -25.83
CA ALA A 617 -42.56 -47.93 -25.61
C ALA A 617 -43.76 -47.46 -26.44
N GLY A 618 -43.96 -48.02 -27.63
CA GLY A 618 -45.12 -47.76 -28.48
C GLY A 618 -46.41 -48.32 -27.87
N TYR A 619 -46.37 -49.54 -27.34
CA TYR A 619 -47.51 -50.15 -26.64
C TYR A 619 -47.90 -49.35 -25.39
N ALA A 620 -46.91 -48.89 -24.61
CA ALA A 620 -47.17 -48.05 -23.43
C ALA A 620 -47.91 -46.75 -23.80
N ARG A 621 -47.51 -46.08 -24.88
CA ARG A 621 -48.20 -44.88 -25.39
C ARG A 621 -49.61 -45.21 -25.89
N HIS A 622 -49.76 -46.27 -26.69
CA HIS A 622 -51.04 -46.68 -27.24
C HIS A 622 -52.07 -47.02 -26.14
N LEU A 623 -51.64 -47.69 -25.07
CA LEU A 623 -52.49 -48.02 -23.92
C LEU A 623 -52.76 -46.80 -23.03
N ALA A 624 -51.85 -45.81 -22.98
CA ALA A 624 -52.06 -44.59 -22.19
C ALA A 624 -53.25 -43.77 -22.71
N ASP A 625 -53.43 -43.72 -24.03
CA ASP A 625 -54.40 -42.87 -24.71
C ASP A 625 -55.83 -43.46 -24.80
N ARG A 626 -56.06 -44.69 -24.33
CA ARG A 626 -57.35 -45.40 -24.40
C ARG A 626 -58.06 -45.53 -23.04
N PRO A 627 -59.42 -45.50 -23.02
CA PRO A 627 -60.19 -45.81 -21.82
C PRO A 627 -60.09 -47.30 -21.45
N ILE A 628 -60.42 -47.64 -20.20
CA ILE A 628 -60.38 -49.03 -19.69
C ILE A 628 -61.55 -49.82 -20.28
N GLU A 629 -61.26 -50.96 -20.92
CA GLU A 629 -62.25 -51.86 -21.53
C GLU A 629 -62.83 -52.82 -20.48
N ASP A 630 -61.97 -53.44 -19.66
CA ASP A 630 -62.38 -54.33 -18.57
C ASP A 630 -61.40 -54.25 -17.38
N GLU A 631 -61.92 -53.89 -16.20
CA GLU A 631 -61.17 -53.79 -14.94
C GLU A 631 -60.67 -55.15 -14.43
N GLY A 632 -61.30 -56.26 -14.84
CA GLY A 632 -60.97 -57.62 -14.39
C GLY A 632 -59.91 -58.34 -15.20
N PHE A 633 -59.44 -57.77 -16.32
CA PHE A 633 -58.51 -58.45 -17.23
C PHE A 633 -57.06 -58.41 -16.73
N GLU A 634 -56.41 -59.58 -16.64
CA GLU A 634 -54.98 -59.71 -16.35
C GLU A 634 -54.30 -60.52 -17.46
N MET A 635 -53.27 -59.95 -18.08
CA MET A 635 -52.49 -60.64 -19.11
C MET A 635 -51.59 -61.70 -18.46
N THR A 636 -51.68 -62.94 -18.93
CA THR A 636 -50.82 -64.04 -18.47
C THR A 636 -49.81 -64.43 -19.57
N PRO A 637 -48.62 -63.81 -19.62
CA PRO A 637 -47.70 -64.05 -20.73
C PRO A 637 -47.12 -65.47 -20.72
N TRP A 638 -47.01 -66.06 -21.91
CA TRP A 638 -46.38 -67.36 -22.10
C TRP A 638 -44.89 -67.32 -21.72
N SER A 639 -44.40 -68.38 -21.06
CA SER A 639 -42.98 -68.58 -20.76
C SER A 639 -42.48 -69.94 -21.26
N PRO A 640 -41.24 -70.04 -21.75
CA PRO A 640 -40.69 -71.29 -22.24
C PRO A 640 -40.53 -72.30 -21.11
N LYS A 641 -40.84 -73.57 -21.40
CA LYS A 641 -40.65 -74.66 -20.44
C LYS A 641 -39.15 -74.93 -20.29
N PRO A 642 -38.62 -75.10 -19.07
CA PRO A 642 -37.23 -75.46 -18.90
C PRO A 642 -36.94 -76.79 -19.62
N PRO A 643 -35.81 -76.92 -20.34
CA PRO A 643 -35.50 -78.13 -21.08
C PRO A 643 -35.47 -79.31 -20.11
N ARG A 644 -36.36 -80.29 -20.30
CA ARG A 644 -36.36 -81.52 -19.49
C ARG A 644 -35.02 -82.22 -19.73
N LYS A 645 -34.25 -82.48 -18.67
CA LYS A 645 -33.06 -83.33 -18.74
C LYS A 645 -33.51 -84.75 -19.13
N THR A 646 -33.51 -85.06 -20.41
CA THR A 646 -33.71 -86.41 -20.91
C THR A 646 -32.46 -87.23 -20.61
N LEU A 647 -32.62 -88.35 -19.89
CA LEU A 647 -31.55 -89.31 -19.55
C LEU A 647 -31.15 -90.20 -20.74
N LEU A 648 -31.13 -89.65 -21.96
CA LEU A 648 -30.62 -90.31 -23.16
C LEU A 648 -29.43 -89.49 -23.67
N PRO A 649 -28.28 -90.13 -23.98
CA PRO A 649 -27.08 -89.41 -24.36
C PRO A 649 -27.28 -88.79 -25.74
N ILE A 650 -27.31 -87.46 -25.78
CA ILE A 650 -27.11 -86.70 -27.01
C ILE A 650 -25.59 -86.50 -27.14
N PRO A 651 -24.95 -86.85 -28.27
CA PRO A 651 -23.53 -86.63 -28.46
C PRO A 651 -23.23 -85.14 -28.41
N GLU A 652 -22.45 -84.70 -27.41
CA GLU A 652 -21.88 -83.36 -27.42
C GLU A 652 -20.90 -83.26 -28.58
N HIS A 653 -21.18 -82.41 -29.55
CA HIS A 653 -20.22 -81.99 -30.56
C HIS A 653 -20.05 -80.47 -30.49
N GLY A 654 -18.88 -80.05 -30.01
CA GLY A 654 -18.26 -78.80 -30.47
C GLY A 654 -18.28 -77.61 -29.51
N LEU A 655 -17.72 -77.76 -28.30
CA LEU A 655 -16.93 -76.71 -27.67
C LEU A 655 -15.46 -76.89 -28.11
N ARG A 656 -14.92 -75.86 -28.76
CA ARG A 656 -13.50 -75.46 -28.91
C ARG A 656 -12.47 -76.58 -29.22
N PRO A 657 -11.90 -76.66 -30.44
CA PRO A 657 -10.71 -77.46 -30.68
C PRO A 657 -9.49 -76.77 -30.04
N THR A 658 -8.99 -77.36 -28.96
CA THR A 658 -7.62 -77.20 -28.49
C THR A 658 -6.71 -77.94 -29.47
N LEU A 659 -5.80 -77.21 -30.13
CA LEU A 659 -4.74 -77.79 -30.95
C LEU A 659 -3.84 -78.65 -30.07
N VAL A 660 -3.72 -79.92 -30.43
CA VAL A 660 -2.71 -80.84 -29.91
C VAL A 660 -1.43 -80.62 -30.71
N PRO A 661 -0.25 -80.44 -30.09
CA PRO A 661 1.00 -80.23 -30.82
C PRO A 661 1.42 -81.51 -31.57
N THR A 662 1.86 -81.35 -32.82
CA THR A 662 2.26 -82.45 -33.71
C THR A 662 3.73 -82.86 -33.60
N ASP A 663 4.57 -82.17 -32.80
CA ASP A 663 5.97 -82.57 -32.68
C ASP A 663 6.60 -82.17 -31.32
N ALA A 664 6.57 -83.09 -30.36
CA ALA A 664 7.16 -82.89 -29.03
C ALA A 664 8.71 -82.91 -29.03
N LEU A 665 9.35 -83.26 -30.15
CA LEU A 665 10.80 -83.34 -30.25
C LEU A 665 11.42 -82.07 -30.85
N GLY A 666 10.68 -81.35 -31.70
CA GLY A 666 11.05 -80.02 -32.21
C GLY A 666 11.05 -78.95 -31.12
N ASP A 667 9.98 -78.89 -30.32
CA ASP A 667 9.85 -77.94 -29.21
C ASP A 667 10.88 -78.19 -28.10
N ALA A 668 11.32 -79.44 -27.92
CA ALA A 668 12.40 -79.78 -26.98
C ALA A 668 13.77 -79.34 -27.49
N HIS A 669 13.99 -79.30 -28.80
CA HIS A 669 15.22 -78.78 -29.41
C HIS A 669 15.27 -77.26 -29.39
N GLU A 670 14.15 -76.57 -29.63
CA GLU A 670 14.07 -75.11 -29.47
C GLU A 670 14.30 -74.69 -28.00
N ALA A 671 13.68 -75.40 -27.03
CA ALA A 671 13.88 -75.12 -25.61
C ALA A 671 15.33 -75.39 -25.12
N MET A 672 16.06 -76.31 -25.77
CA MET A 672 17.47 -76.58 -25.46
C MET A 672 18.43 -75.57 -26.10
N LEU A 673 18.05 -74.96 -27.24
CA LEU A 673 18.82 -73.91 -27.90
C LEU A 673 18.65 -72.56 -27.18
N ASP A 674 17.44 -72.23 -26.74
CA ASP A 674 17.15 -71.04 -25.91
C ASP A 674 17.88 -71.07 -24.55
N ALA A 675 18.21 -72.27 -24.04
CA ALA A 675 18.97 -72.42 -22.80
C ALA A 675 20.50 -72.26 -22.97
N MET A 676 21.01 -72.16 -24.21
CA MET A 676 22.44 -72.08 -24.52
C MET A 676 22.87 -70.71 -25.11
N GLU A 677 21.94 -69.83 -25.47
CA GLU A 677 22.25 -68.46 -25.92
C GLU A 677 22.28 -67.48 -24.72
N GLY A 678 23.46 -67.34 -24.13
CA GLY A 678 23.69 -66.48 -22.97
C GLY A 678 23.36 -65.01 -23.23
N HIS A 679 22.39 -64.49 -22.49
CA HIS A 679 22.20 -63.06 -22.23
C HIS A 679 22.33 -62.79 -20.73
N THR A 680 23.20 -61.81 -20.41
CA THR A 680 23.40 -61.24 -19.08
C THR A 680 22.15 -60.51 -18.57
N PRO A 681 21.91 -60.48 -17.24
CA PRO A 681 20.63 -60.11 -16.66
C PRO A 681 20.49 -58.61 -16.35
N GLU A 682 19.27 -58.08 -16.52
CA GLU A 682 18.81 -56.86 -15.85
C GLU A 682 17.90 -57.21 -14.64
N PRO A 683 17.86 -56.37 -13.60
CA PRO A 683 17.49 -56.77 -12.24
C PRO A 683 15.97 -56.71 -11.95
N GLN A 684 15.50 -57.70 -11.21
CA GLN A 684 14.20 -57.66 -10.51
C GLN A 684 14.40 -57.15 -9.06
N PRO A 685 13.51 -56.31 -8.51
CA PRO A 685 13.37 -56.18 -7.06
C PRO A 685 12.56 -57.36 -6.47
N ALA A 686 13.03 -57.81 -5.31
CA ALA A 686 12.71 -59.08 -4.68
C ALA A 686 11.27 -59.24 -4.16
N ARG A 687 10.76 -60.47 -4.34
CA ARG A 687 9.61 -61.04 -3.64
C ARG A 687 10.08 -61.56 -2.26
N ILE A 688 9.43 -61.12 -1.19
CA ILE A 688 9.58 -61.72 0.14
C ILE A 688 8.56 -62.86 0.28
N GLU A 689 9.05 -64.02 0.73
CA GLU A 689 8.33 -65.27 0.92
C GLU A 689 7.46 -65.31 2.19
N THR A 690 6.53 -66.26 2.16
CA THR A 690 5.44 -66.56 3.09
C THR A 690 5.90 -67.24 4.40
N LYS A 691 5.05 -67.21 5.45
CA LYS A 691 4.85 -68.36 6.37
C LYS A 691 3.40 -68.48 6.90
N GLY A 692 2.71 -69.52 6.42
CA GLY A 692 1.77 -70.39 7.15
C GLY A 692 0.30 -69.97 7.31
N PRO A 693 -0.61 -70.92 7.62
CA PRO A 693 -0.87 -72.20 6.98
C PRO A 693 -2.28 -72.26 6.35
N ALA A 694 -2.47 -73.19 5.41
CA ALA A 694 -3.70 -73.44 4.68
C ALA A 694 -4.86 -73.97 5.55
N PRO A 695 -6.13 -73.73 5.16
CA PRO A 695 -7.20 -74.66 5.43
C PRO A 695 -7.56 -75.49 4.20
N ALA A 696 -7.90 -76.74 4.49
CA ALA A 696 -8.30 -77.78 3.57
C ALA A 696 -9.72 -77.60 3.02
N ILE A 697 -9.92 -78.22 1.86
CA ILE A 697 -11.15 -78.38 1.09
C ILE A 697 -12.24 -79.11 1.90
N ILE A 698 -13.47 -78.59 1.89
CA ILE A 698 -14.70 -79.38 2.06
C ILE A 698 -15.79 -78.81 1.13
N ARG A 699 -16.33 -79.64 0.24
CA ARG A 699 -17.73 -79.62 -0.22
C ARG A 699 -18.37 -80.89 0.39
N PRO A 700 -19.64 -80.94 0.86
CA PRO A 700 -20.82 -80.73 -0.01
C PRO A 700 -22.16 -80.33 0.67
N ASN A 701 -23.14 -80.00 -0.20
CA ASN A 701 -24.60 -80.23 -0.10
C ASN A 701 -25.54 -79.39 0.80
N GLU A 702 -26.74 -79.19 0.22
CA GLU A 702 -28.06 -78.90 0.82
C GLU A 702 -28.22 -77.52 1.48
N GLY A 703 -29.21 -76.69 1.19
CA GLY A 703 -30.45 -76.81 0.44
C GLY A 703 -31.44 -75.77 1.01
N VAL A 704 -32.44 -75.42 0.19
CA VAL A 704 -33.79 -74.97 0.63
C VAL A 704 -33.98 -73.46 0.91
N LYS A 705 -34.65 -72.83 -0.08
CA LYS A 705 -35.84 -71.94 0.00
C LYS A 705 -35.75 -70.53 0.63
N GLU A 706 -35.80 -69.55 -0.26
CA GLU A 706 -36.78 -68.42 -0.34
C GLU A 706 -38.20 -68.72 0.25
N PRO A 707 -39.14 -67.75 0.49
CA PRO A 707 -39.11 -66.28 0.33
C PRO A 707 -40.05 -65.45 1.30
N VAL A 708 -40.26 -64.16 0.96
CA VAL A 708 -41.43 -63.23 1.12
C VAL A 708 -41.83 -62.58 2.46
N ALA A 709 -42.25 -61.31 2.29
CA ALA A 709 -43.35 -60.57 2.93
C ALA A 709 -42.95 -59.74 4.18
N GLU A 710 -43.41 -58.52 4.44
CA GLU A 710 -44.14 -57.43 3.77
C GLU A 710 -44.46 -56.41 4.91
N VAL A 711 -44.38 -55.10 4.63
CA VAL A 711 -45.28 -54.01 5.10
C VAL A 711 -45.40 -53.71 6.62
N ILE A 712 -45.20 -52.44 7.00
CA ILE A 712 -46.22 -51.47 7.48
C ILE A 712 -45.52 -50.16 7.87
N ALA A 713 -46.05 -49.04 7.38
CA ALA A 713 -45.67 -47.66 7.70
C ALA A 713 -46.41 -47.11 8.94
N LEU A 714 -45.84 -46.11 9.64
CA LEU A 714 -46.43 -44.77 9.91
C LEU A 714 -45.67 -43.93 10.98
N LYS A 715 -45.36 -42.68 10.56
CA LYS A 715 -45.46 -41.38 11.28
C LYS A 715 -44.36 -40.82 12.22
N SER A 716 -43.65 -39.81 11.68
CA SER A 716 -43.54 -38.37 12.08
C SER A 716 -43.20 -37.90 13.51
N GLU A 717 -42.03 -37.23 13.63
CA GLU A 717 -41.69 -35.91 14.25
C GLU A 717 -42.16 -35.52 15.69
N PRO A 718 -41.62 -34.46 16.38
CA PRO A 718 -40.66 -33.40 15.98
C PRO A 718 -39.56 -33.02 17.02
N SER A 719 -38.73 -32.04 16.62
CA SER A 719 -37.81 -31.20 17.43
C SER A 719 -38.54 -30.33 18.49
N PRO A 720 -37.85 -29.76 19.50
CA PRO A 720 -37.67 -28.30 19.47
C PRO A 720 -36.29 -27.79 19.95
N ALA A 721 -36.00 -26.54 19.57
CA ALA A 721 -34.76 -25.78 19.80
C ALA A 721 -34.71 -25.03 21.18
N PRO A 722 -33.81 -24.03 21.39
CA PRO A 722 -32.78 -23.94 22.44
C PRO A 722 -33.18 -23.08 23.69
N PRO A 723 -32.28 -22.86 24.67
CA PRO A 723 -31.95 -21.47 25.01
C PRO A 723 -30.51 -21.17 25.47
N GLN A 724 -30.20 -19.87 25.40
CA GLN A 724 -28.96 -19.17 25.73
C GLN A 724 -28.66 -19.04 27.25
N ARG A 725 -27.41 -18.59 27.53
CA ARG A 725 -27.02 -17.43 28.38
C ARG A 725 -26.24 -17.74 29.67
N LYS A 726 -24.97 -17.28 29.75
CA LYS A 726 -24.40 -16.26 30.66
C LYS A 726 -22.92 -16.48 31.02
N VAL A 727 -22.19 -15.36 31.03
CA VAL A 727 -20.80 -15.12 31.47
C VAL A 727 -20.69 -15.24 33.00
N PRO A 728 -19.51 -15.59 33.55
CA PRO A 728 -18.87 -14.65 34.47
C PRO A 728 -17.35 -14.53 34.31
N GLU A 729 -16.85 -13.34 34.65
CA GLU A 729 -15.45 -12.97 34.87
C GLU A 729 -14.84 -13.66 36.11
N SER A 730 -13.51 -13.88 36.12
CA SER A 730 -12.58 -13.21 37.06
C SER A 730 -11.20 -13.89 37.20
N LYS A 731 -10.16 -13.04 37.21
CA LYS A 731 -8.88 -13.10 37.96
C LYS A 731 -7.78 -14.09 37.53
N GLY A 732 -6.82 -13.54 36.78
CA GLY A 732 -5.44 -13.29 37.23
C GLY A 732 -4.61 -14.45 37.78
N ARG A 733 -3.68 -14.95 36.95
CA ARG A 733 -2.39 -15.49 37.42
C ARG A 733 -1.33 -15.25 36.34
N GLU A 734 -0.43 -14.30 36.61
CA GLU A 734 0.87 -14.21 35.94
C GLU A 734 1.63 -15.52 36.16
N VAL A 735 1.96 -16.20 35.06
CA VAL A 735 3.04 -17.18 35.03
C VAL A 735 3.98 -16.72 33.92
N ARG A 736 5.04 -16.00 34.31
CA ARG A 736 6.22 -15.79 33.48
C ARG A 736 6.85 -17.16 33.20
N HIS A 737 6.66 -17.67 31.99
CA HIS A 737 7.55 -18.67 31.43
C HIS A 737 8.79 -17.94 30.85
N PRO A 738 10.01 -18.46 31.07
CA PRO A 738 11.19 -17.90 30.42
C PRO A 738 11.04 -18.08 28.92
N ALA A 739 11.20 -16.98 28.17
CA ALA A 739 11.16 -17.01 26.72
C ALA A 739 12.29 -17.93 26.21
N PRO A 740 12.01 -18.86 25.28
CA PRO A 740 13.09 -19.53 24.57
C PRO A 740 13.86 -18.47 23.77
N GLU A 741 15.18 -18.52 23.84
CA GLU A 741 16.07 -17.66 23.05
C GLU A 741 15.67 -17.77 21.58
N LYS A 742 15.06 -16.70 21.04
CA LYS A 742 14.69 -16.62 19.62
C LYS A 742 15.98 -16.60 18.81
N LYS A 743 16.28 -17.69 18.11
CA LYS A 743 17.29 -17.67 17.06
C LYS A 743 16.86 -16.65 16.01
N LEU A 744 17.79 -15.79 15.59
CA LEU A 744 17.53 -14.90 14.46
C LEU A 744 17.18 -15.74 13.23
N PRO A 745 16.14 -15.37 12.46
CA PRO A 745 15.80 -16.05 11.21
C PRO A 745 17.01 -16.14 10.30
N SER A 746 17.22 -17.29 9.65
CA SER A 746 18.30 -17.46 8.67
C SER A 746 18.11 -16.55 7.45
N HIS A 747 19.19 -16.30 6.72
CA HIS A 747 19.16 -15.51 5.48
C HIS A 747 18.15 -16.10 4.46
N ASP A 748 18.02 -17.42 4.40
CA ASP A 748 17.10 -18.11 3.48
C ASP A 748 15.63 -17.78 3.79
N ILE A 749 15.29 -17.62 5.07
CA ILE A 749 13.93 -17.25 5.52
C ILE A 749 13.62 -15.79 5.14
N VAL A 750 14.59 -14.88 5.29
CA VAL A 750 14.45 -13.48 4.88
C VAL A 750 14.19 -13.40 3.37
N HIS A 751 14.98 -14.12 2.57
CA HIS A 751 14.80 -14.19 1.12
C HIS A 751 13.44 -14.81 0.73
N GLY A 752 12.98 -15.82 1.45
CA GLY A 752 11.67 -16.44 1.26
C GLY A 752 10.50 -15.46 1.46
N VAL A 753 10.53 -14.64 2.52
CA VAL A 753 9.51 -13.61 2.75
C VAL A 753 9.61 -12.48 1.71
N SER A 754 10.83 -12.06 1.34
CA SER A 754 11.05 -11.06 0.28
C SER A 754 10.49 -11.52 -1.07
N SER A 755 10.70 -12.79 -1.42
CA SER A 755 10.13 -13.40 -2.63
C SER A 755 8.61 -13.41 -2.61
N PHE A 756 7.99 -13.75 -1.48
CA PHE A 756 6.53 -13.68 -1.32
C PHE A 756 5.99 -12.26 -1.49
N LEU A 757 6.65 -11.26 -0.89
CA LEU A 757 6.25 -9.84 -0.99
C LEU A 757 6.30 -9.35 -2.44
N LYS A 758 7.36 -9.71 -3.20
CA LYS A 758 7.46 -9.44 -4.64
C LYS A 758 6.35 -10.14 -5.43
N MET A 759 6.01 -11.39 -5.08
CA MET A 759 4.91 -12.12 -5.74
C MET A 759 3.54 -11.48 -5.53
N ILE A 760 3.34 -10.68 -4.49
CA ILE A 760 2.09 -9.92 -4.24
C ILE A 760 2.24 -8.42 -4.55
N ASP A 761 3.25 -8.04 -5.35
CA ASP A 761 3.54 -6.66 -5.80
C ASP A 761 3.78 -5.66 -4.66
N CYS A 762 4.27 -6.12 -3.51
CA CYS A 762 4.64 -5.29 -2.35
C CYS A 762 6.15 -4.98 -2.36
N ASP A 763 6.67 -4.44 -3.47
CA ASP A 763 8.11 -4.32 -3.71
C ASP A 763 8.83 -3.43 -2.69
N GLN A 764 8.21 -2.33 -2.25
CA GLN A 764 8.79 -1.45 -1.22
C GLN A 764 9.01 -2.19 0.11
N MET A 765 8.08 -3.08 0.48
CA MET A 765 8.22 -3.90 1.69
C MET A 765 9.32 -4.95 1.52
N ALA A 766 9.48 -5.49 0.31
CA ALA A 766 10.53 -6.46 0.00
C ALA A 766 11.93 -5.79 0.01
N VAL A 767 12.07 -4.59 -0.55
CA VAL A 767 13.31 -3.80 -0.51
C VAL A 767 13.72 -3.47 0.93
N ASN A 768 12.78 -2.99 1.75
CA ASN A 768 13.04 -2.74 3.18
C ASN A 768 13.50 -4.02 3.90
N LEU A 769 12.90 -5.18 3.59
CA LEU A 769 13.31 -6.46 4.15
C LEU A 769 14.71 -6.90 3.70
N ASP A 770 15.04 -6.70 2.42
CA ASP A 770 16.34 -7.05 1.84
C ASP A 770 17.46 -6.18 2.45
N GLU A 771 17.19 -4.90 2.71
CA GLU A 771 18.14 -3.94 3.31
C GLU A 771 18.32 -4.11 4.83
N ASN A 772 17.22 -4.23 5.56
CA ASN A 772 17.21 -4.21 7.03
C ASN A 772 17.09 -5.62 7.64
N GLY A 773 17.04 -6.67 6.83
CA GLY A 773 17.01 -8.07 7.26
C GLY A 773 15.92 -8.37 8.30
N PRO A 774 16.17 -9.27 9.27
CA PRO A 774 15.14 -9.69 10.23
C PRO A 774 14.62 -8.57 11.15
N SER A 775 15.30 -7.43 11.26
CA SER A 775 14.80 -6.26 11.99
C SER A 775 13.60 -5.58 11.32
N ALA A 776 13.37 -5.77 10.02
CA ALA A 776 12.23 -5.21 9.29
C ALA A 776 10.90 -5.94 9.54
N PHE A 777 10.92 -7.17 10.08
CA PHE A 777 9.71 -7.98 10.23
C PHE A 777 8.56 -7.34 11.04
N PRO A 778 8.79 -6.58 12.13
CA PRO A 778 7.72 -5.87 12.83
C PRO A 778 7.02 -4.81 11.98
N GLU A 779 7.78 -4.09 11.15
CA GLU A 779 7.25 -3.06 10.26
C GLU A 779 6.44 -3.68 9.11
N ILE A 780 6.96 -4.75 8.50
CA ILE A 780 6.26 -5.50 7.44
C ILE A 780 4.95 -6.08 7.97
N ARG A 781 4.96 -6.66 9.18
CA ARG A 781 3.71 -7.14 9.82
C ARG A 781 2.70 -6.01 10.01
N ARG A 782 3.17 -4.81 10.41
CA ARG A 782 2.29 -3.65 10.59
C ARG A 782 1.72 -3.18 9.24
N ALA A 783 2.56 -3.11 8.20
CA ALA A 783 2.16 -2.69 6.87
C ALA A 783 1.15 -3.66 6.23
N LEU A 784 1.42 -4.98 6.24
CA LEU A 784 0.47 -5.98 5.76
C LEU A 784 -0.84 -5.98 6.57
N ALA A 785 -0.78 -5.75 7.89
CA ALA A 785 -1.98 -5.69 8.73
C ALA A 785 -2.88 -4.48 8.43
N GLN A 786 -2.33 -3.35 7.96
CA GLN A 786 -3.13 -2.20 7.52
C GLN A 786 -4.00 -2.54 6.30
N HIS A 787 -3.58 -3.52 5.51
CA HIS A 787 -4.35 -4.00 4.38
C HIS A 787 -5.37 -5.08 4.76
N VAL A 788 -5.55 -5.49 6.03
CA VAL A 788 -6.54 -6.50 6.42
C VAL A 788 -7.87 -5.85 6.82
N GLY A 789 -8.99 -6.45 6.41
CA GLY A 789 -10.35 -6.04 6.78
C GLY A 789 -10.90 -4.84 6.00
N LEU A 790 -10.29 -4.47 4.86
CA LEU A 790 -10.79 -3.38 4.02
C LEU A 790 -12.01 -3.84 3.20
N GLU A 791 -13.08 -3.04 3.26
CA GLU A 791 -14.31 -3.23 2.49
C GLU A 791 -14.60 -1.97 1.64
N PRO A 792 -15.11 -2.09 0.40
CA PRO A 792 -15.43 -3.33 -0.31
C PRO A 792 -14.20 -3.97 -0.98
N ARG A 793 -13.91 -5.25 -0.70
CA ARG A 793 -12.83 -6.03 -1.35
C ARG A 793 -13.11 -7.52 -1.30
N ASP A 794 -12.60 -8.27 -2.26
CA ASP A 794 -12.73 -9.74 -2.31
C ASP A 794 -12.20 -10.41 -1.03
N SER A 795 -13.08 -11.10 -0.30
CA SER A 795 -12.74 -11.80 0.95
C SER A 795 -11.61 -12.83 0.82
N ARG A 796 -11.35 -13.36 -0.39
CA ARG A 796 -10.23 -14.30 -0.63
C ARG A 796 -8.88 -13.61 -0.48
N ILE A 797 -8.78 -12.35 -0.90
CA ILE A 797 -7.57 -11.54 -0.78
C ILE A 797 -7.35 -11.18 0.69
N ASP A 798 -8.43 -10.88 1.41
CA ASP A 798 -8.37 -10.66 2.84
C ASP A 798 -7.89 -11.91 3.60
N ARG A 799 -8.39 -13.10 3.21
CA ARG A 799 -7.93 -14.38 3.76
C ARG A 799 -6.47 -14.67 3.45
N LEU A 800 -5.98 -14.32 2.25
CA LEU A 800 -4.56 -14.42 1.90
C LEU A 800 -3.69 -13.58 2.85
N LEU A 801 -4.07 -12.33 3.10
CA LEU A 801 -3.34 -11.43 4.00
C LEU A 801 -3.38 -11.92 5.45
N ARG A 802 -4.53 -12.42 5.91
CA ARG A 802 -4.63 -12.99 7.26
C ARG A 802 -3.79 -14.25 7.42
N LEU A 803 -3.72 -15.11 6.40
CA LEU A 803 -2.86 -16.29 6.39
C LEU A 803 -1.38 -15.91 6.33
N SER A 804 -0.99 -14.95 5.48
CA SER A 804 0.40 -14.53 5.38
C SER A 804 0.93 -13.97 6.70
N LEU A 805 0.14 -13.17 7.42
CA LEU A 805 0.47 -12.67 8.76
C LEU A 805 0.65 -13.80 9.79
N ARG A 806 -0.10 -14.91 9.68
CA ARG A 806 0.04 -16.09 10.55
C ARG A 806 1.26 -16.94 10.22
N LEU A 807 1.71 -16.88 8.97
CA LEU A 807 2.87 -17.60 8.44
C LEU A 807 4.17 -16.78 8.53
N MET A 808 4.14 -15.53 9.00
CA MET A 808 5.37 -14.76 9.23
C MET A 808 6.33 -15.50 10.18
N PRO A 809 7.64 -15.45 9.92
CA PRO A 809 8.61 -16.25 10.66
C PRO A 809 8.71 -15.83 12.13
N LYS A 810 9.01 -16.80 13.00
CA LYS A 810 9.09 -16.60 14.47
C LYS A 810 10.47 -16.86 15.04
N GLY A 811 11.40 -17.40 14.25
CA GLY A 811 12.73 -17.85 14.69
C GLY A 811 12.71 -19.26 15.28
N ASP A 812 11.76 -20.11 14.89
CA ASP A 812 11.63 -21.52 15.31
C ASP A 812 11.98 -22.49 14.18
N GLU A 813 12.15 -23.79 14.49
CA GLU A 813 12.50 -24.83 13.49
C GLU A 813 11.39 -25.04 12.43
N GLU A 814 10.21 -24.47 12.68
CA GLU A 814 9.03 -24.53 11.82
C GLU A 814 9.02 -23.46 10.71
N ASP A 815 9.92 -22.47 10.74
CA ASP A 815 9.94 -21.37 9.78
C ASP A 815 10.11 -21.83 8.33
N ASN A 816 10.84 -22.92 8.07
CA ASN A 816 10.95 -23.50 6.72
C ASN A 816 9.60 -23.97 6.17
N ALA A 817 8.77 -24.61 7.01
CA ALA A 817 7.44 -25.04 6.62
C ALA A 817 6.50 -23.84 6.43
N ARG A 818 6.68 -22.76 7.21
CA ARG A 818 5.97 -21.50 7.00
C ARG A 818 6.34 -20.86 5.66
N MET A 819 7.61 -20.91 5.27
CA MET A 819 8.09 -20.35 4.00
C MET A 819 7.57 -21.12 2.79
N GLU A 820 7.51 -22.45 2.87
CA GLU A 820 6.87 -23.28 1.85
C GLU A 820 5.41 -22.83 1.62
N MET A 821 4.64 -22.63 2.69
CA MET A 821 3.26 -22.16 2.60
C MET A 821 3.11 -20.71 2.10
N LEU A 822 4.04 -19.80 2.45
CA LEU A 822 4.04 -18.44 1.90
C LEU A 822 4.34 -18.45 0.39
N HIS A 823 5.30 -19.27 -0.03
CA HIS A 823 5.60 -19.46 -1.44
C HIS A 823 4.40 -20.03 -2.22
N ASP A 824 3.70 -21.02 -1.65
CA ASP A 824 2.48 -21.58 -2.24
C ASP A 824 1.38 -20.52 -2.38
N LEU A 825 1.20 -19.65 -1.38
CA LEU A 825 0.25 -18.54 -1.48
C LEU A 825 0.63 -17.54 -2.58
N GLY A 826 1.90 -17.12 -2.63
CA GLY A 826 2.40 -16.14 -3.60
C GLY A 826 2.33 -16.63 -5.04
N SER A 827 2.82 -17.84 -5.31
CA SER A 827 2.87 -18.45 -6.65
C SER A 827 1.48 -18.68 -7.27
N ASN A 828 0.46 -18.87 -6.43
CA ASN A 828 -0.93 -19.09 -6.88
C ASN A 828 -1.74 -17.78 -7.07
N THR A 829 -1.14 -16.60 -6.90
CA THR A 829 -1.83 -15.32 -7.10
C THR A 829 -1.98 -14.90 -8.58
N SER A 830 -1.17 -15.46 -9.49
CA SER A 830 -1.11 -15.04 -10.91
C SER A 830 -2.47 -15.09 -11.63
N LYS A 831 -3.27 -16.12 -11.36
CA LYS A 831 -4.60 -16.29 -11.97
C LYS A 831 -5.61 -15.27 -11.44
N ILE A 832 -5.61 -14.98 -10.13
CA ILE A 832 -6.51 -13.97 -9.57
C ILE A 832 -6.09 -12.56 -10.03
N LYS A 833 -4.78 -12.27 -10.15
CA LYS A 833 -4.26 -11.02 -10.73
C LYS A 833 -4.78 -10.80 -12.16
N ARG A 834 -4.62 -11.80 -13.04
CA ARG A 834 -5.13 -11.74 -14.42
C ARG A 834 -6.65 -11.55 -14.46
N TRP A 835 -7.37 -12.28 -13.60
CA TRP A 835 -8.82 -12.14 -13.48
C TRP A 835 -9.25 -10.73 -13.03
N MET A 836 -8.52 -10.11 -12.09
CA MET A 836 -8.78 -8.74 -11.65
C MET A 836 -8.52 -7.72 -12.76
N ARG A 837 -7.38 -7.83 -13.45
CA ARG A 837 -7.00 -6.99 -14.59
C ARG A 837 -8.08 -7.00 -15.67
N THR A 838 -8.46 -8.18 -16.16
CA THR A 838 -9.51 -8.33 -17.19
C THR A 838 -10.85 -7.73 -16.73
N ARG A 839 -11.22 -7.90 -15.45
CA ARG A 839 -12.46 -7.33 -14.90
C ARG A 839 -12.43 -5.81 -14.76
N LEU A 840 -11.28 -5.22 -14.42
CA LEU A 840 -11.09 -3.77 -14.37
C LEU A 840 -11.10 -3.14 -15.77
N GLU A 841 -10.48 -3.80 -16.74
CA GLU A 841 -10.48 -3.40 -18.16
C GLU A 841 -11.90 -3.38 -18.73
N HIS A 842 -12.68 -4.45 -18.53
CA HIS A 842 -14.10 -4.50 -18.94
C HIS A 842 -14.99 -3.45 -18.27
N ARG A 843 -14.49 -2.79 -17.21
CA ARG A 843 -15.18 -1.72 -16.47
C ARG A 843 -14.56 -0.36 -16.69
N HIS A 844 -13.68 -0.20 -17.67
CA HIS A 844 -12.98 1.03 -18.01
C HIS A 844 -12.22 1.66 -16.82
N SER A 845 -11.81 0.86 -15.85
CA SER A 845 -11.14 1.35 -14.63
C SER A 845 -9.62 1.18 -14.64
N GLY A 846 -9.07 0.43 -15.62
CA GLY A 846 -7.63 0.20 -15.78
C GLY A 846 -6.97 -0.56 -14.62
N SER A 847 -6.10 -1.51 -14.94
CA SER A 847 -5.19 -2.11 -13.95
C SER A 847 -4.01 -1.17 -13.73
N VAL A 848 -3.55 -1.01 -12.49
CA VAL A 848 -2.29 -0.31 -12.18
C VAL A 848 -1.14 -1.31 -11.98
N ASP A 849 -1.44 -2.60 -12.11
CA ASP A 849 -0.47 -3.69 -11.95
C ASP A 849 0.14 -3.75 -10.54
N ASP A 850 -0.66 -3.35 -9.55
CA ASP A 850 -0.42 -3.55 -8.12
C ASP A 850 -1.56 -4.39 -7.55
N PHE A 851 -1.23 -5.58 -7.05
CA PHE A 851 -2.18 -6.56 -6.57
C PHE A 851 -3.19 -6.01 -5.55
N LEU A 852 -2.75 -5.24 -4.55
CA LEU A 852 -3.60 -4.78 -3.46
C LEU A 852 -4.41 -3.54 -3.86
N VAL A 853 -3.84 -2.67 -4.68
CA VAL A 853 -4.53 -1.50 -5.24
C VAL A 853 -5.62 -1.94 -6.22
N ASP A 854 -5.31 -2.86 -7.12
CA ASP A 854 -6.27 -3.38 -8.10
C ASP A 854 -7.39 -4.16 -7.41
N ALA A 855 -7.07 -4.89 -6.33
CA ALA A 855 -8.07 -5.55 -5.49
C ALA A 855 -9.07 -4.58 -4.85
N ALA A 856 -8.59 -3.44 -4.32
CA ALA A 856 -9.44 -2.41 -3.73
C ALA A 856 -10.30 -1.72 -4.79
N LYS A 857 -9.69 -1.31 -5.92
CA LYS A 857 -10.40 -0.68 -7.05
C LYS A 857 -11.48 -1.59 -7.63
N LEU A 858 -11.17 -2.87 -7.81
CA LEU A 858 -12.14 -3.84 -8.30
C LEU A 858 -13.29 -4.04 -7.29
N GLY A 859 -12.98 -4.07 -5.99
CA GLY A 859 -13.98 -4.14 -4.94
C GLY A 859 -14.96 -2.98 -4.99
N GLU A 860 -14.48 -1.74 -5.13
CA GLU A 860 -15.33 -0.57 -5.33
C GLU A 860 -16.16 -0.66 -6.63
N ALA A 861 -15.53 -1.07 -7.73
CA ALA A 861 -16.21 -1.18 -9.02
C ALA A 861 -17.32 -2.25 -9.02
N LEU A 862 -17.09 -3.38 -8.34
CA LEU A 862 -18.08 -4.45 -8.16
C LEU A 862 -19.18 -4.05 -7.19
N HIS A 863 -18.88 -3.23 -6.17
CA HIS A 863 -19.88 -2.68 -5.25
C HIS A 863 -20.79 -1.67 -5.97
N ARG A 864 -20.25 -0.85 -6.88
CA ARG A 864 -21.01 0.13 -7.67
C ARG A 864 -21.87 -0.53 -8.74
N ILE A 865 -21.32 -1.50 -9.49
CA ILE A 865 -22.01 -2.19 -10.58
C ILE A 865 -21.78 -3.70 -10.45
N PRO A 866 -22.67 -4.46 -9.80
CA PRO A 866 -22.54 -5.91 -9.73
C PRO A 866 -22.63 -6.50 -11.14
N GLY A 867 -21.56 -7.18 -11.57
CA GLY A 867 -21.49 -7.76 -12.92
C GLY A 867 -22.32 -9.04 -13.05
N PRO A 868 -22.62 -9.48 -14.29
CA PRO A 868 -23.23 -10.79 -14.52
C PRO A 868 -22.25 -11.92 -14.11
N GLY A 869 -22.75 -12.91 -13.36
CA GLY A 869 -21.98 -14.05 -12.84
C GLY A 869 -22.18 -14.32 -11.35
N SER A 870 -21.39 -15.25 -10.80
CA SER A 870 -21.34 -15.54 -9.36
C SER A 870 -20.89 -14.30 -8.58
N ARG A 871 -21.68 -13.87 -7.59
CA ARG A 871 -21.34 -12.70 -6.76
C ARG A 871 -20.05 -12.95 -5.98
N VAL A 872 -19.10 -12.04 -6.13
CA VAL A 872 -17.87 -12.03 -5.34
C VAL A 872 -18.21 -11.50 -3.94
N PRO A 873 -17.85 -12.19 -2.86
CA PRO A 873 -18.03 -11.69 -1.50
C PRO A 873 -17.10 -10.51 -1.24
N LEU A 874 -17.66 -9.30 -1.16
CA LEU A 874 -16.94 -8.02 -0.97
C LEU A 874 -16.88 -7.57 0.50
N ILE A 875 -16.84 -8.53 1.43
CA ILE A 875 -16.82 -8.31 2.88
C ILE A 875 -15.49 -8.79 3.46
N ALA A 876 -15.11 -8.28 4.64
CA ALA A 876 -13.95 -8.73 5.38
C ALA A 876 -14.06 -10.23 5.72
N ASP A 877 -12.94 -10.94 5.67
CA ASP A 877 -12.91 -12.36 6.04
C ASP A 877 -13.07 -12.49 7.56
N THR A 878 -14.21 -13.02 8.00
CA THR A 878 -14.51 -13.27 9.41
C THR A 878 -14.34 -14.74 9.81
N LYS A 879 -14.03 -15.64 8.86
CA LYS A 879 -13.87 -17.06 9.17
C LYS A 879 -12.64 -17.25 10.06
N GLU A 880 -12.80 -18.02 11.14
CA GLU A 880 -11.71 -18.29 12.09
C GLU A 880 -10.54 -19.01 11.40
N LEU A 881 -9.32 -18.63 11.76
CA LEU A 881 -8.09 -19.25 11.28
C LEU A 881 -7.45 -20.06 12.40
N PRO A 882 -6.82 -21.21 12.08
CA PRO A 882 -6.04 -21.99 13.03
C PRO A 882 -5.00 -21.14 13.75
N ASN A 883 -4.63 -21.57 14.95
CA ASN A 883 -3.62 -20.86 15.71
C ASN A 883 -2.27 -20.89 14.97
N ALA A 884 -1.42 -19.90 15.20
CA ALA A 884 -0.15 -19.75 14.48
C ALA A 884 0.89 -20.87 14.77
N GLY A 885 0.59 -21.80 15.67
CA GLY A 885 1.38 -23.02 15.93
C GLY A 885 0.73 -24.30 15.41
N ASP A 886 -0.45 -24.23 14.79
CA ASP A 886 -1.09 -25.38 14.13
C ASP A 886 -0.78 -25.36 12.63
N LEU A 887 0.43 -25.81 12.27
CA LEU A 887 0.88 -25.82 10.88
C LEU A 887 0.03 -26.73 9.99
N ALA A 888 -0.48 -27.85 10.51
CA ALA A 888 -1.33 -28.75 9.75
C ALA A 888 -2.67 -28.09 9.40
N GLY A 889 -3.29 -27.40 10.36
CA GLY A 889 -4.48 -26.59 10.13
C GLY A 889 -4.23 -25.44 9.16
N LEU A 890 -3.12 -24.71 9.31
CA LEU A 890 -2.75 -23.63 8.39
C LEU A 890 -2.51 -24.15 6.96
N ARG A 891 -1.84 -25.28 6.79
CA ARG A 891 -1.60 -25.91 5.48
C ARG A 891 -2.91 -26.34 4.81
N HIS A 892 -3.86 -26.85 5.58
CA HIS A 892 -5.20 -27.16 5.09
C HIS A 892 -5.93 -25.90 4.60
N GLU A 893 -5.90 -24.81 5.37
CA GLU A 893 -6.54 -23.54 4.98
C GLU A 893 -5.85 -22.86 3.78
N VAL A 894 -4.52 -22.97 3.65
CA VAL A 894 -3.78 -22.55 2.45
C VAL A 894 -4.26 -23.35 1.23
N GLY A 895 -4.39 -24.68 1.35
CA GLY A 895 -4.92 -25.54 0.28
C GLY A 895 -6.36 -25.18 -0.13
N LEU A 896 -7.24 -24.91 0.84
CA LEU A 896 -8.61 -24.45 0.59
C LEU A 896 -8.63 -23.09 -0.12
N LEU A 897 -7.79 -22.15 0.30
CA LEU A 897 -7.68 -20.85 -0.34
C LEU A 897 -7.22 -20.99 -1.80
N ILE A 898 -6.13 -21.72 -2.05
CA ILE A 898 -5.60 -21.97 -3.40
C ILE A 898 -6.67 -22.58 -4.31
N ALA A 899 -7.45 -23.56 -3.81
CA ALA A 899 -8.56 -24.14 -4.56
C ALA A 899 -9.63 -23.09 -4.93
N SER A 900 -9.87 -22.10 -4.07
CA SER A 900 -10.84 -21.01 -4.28
C SER A 900 -10.31 -19.81 -5.07
N MET A 901 -8.99 -19.65 -5.19
CA MET A 901 -8.33 -18.57 -5.95
C MET A 901 -8.42 -18.76 -7.47
N ASN A 902 -8.96 -19.89 -7.93
CA ASN A 902 -9.25 -20.20 -9.33
C ASN A 902 -10.75 -20.02 -9.64
N PRO A 903 -11.25 -18.79 -9.87
CA PRO A 903 -12.64 -18.63 -10.31
C PRO A 903 -12.83 -19.28 -11.68
N ALA A 904 -13.87 -20.10 -11.84
CA ALA A 904 -14.30 -20.58 -13.14
C ALA A 904 -14.63 -19.37 -14.03
N SER A 905 -14.19 -19.38 -15.29
CA SER A 905 -14.52 -18.36 -16.28
C SER A 905 -16.04 -18.27 -16.42
N ALA A 906 -16.65 -17.31 -15.73
CA ALA A 906 -18.08 -17.07 -15.79
C ALA A 906 -18.38 -16.24 -17.05
N GLY A 907 -18.72 -16.94 -18.13
CA GLY A 907 -19.53 -16.42 -19.24
C GLY A 907 -18.77 -15.78 -20.39
N GLY A 908 -18.46 -16.58 -21.40
CA GLY A 908 -18.57 -16.15 -22.81
C GLY A 908 -17.39 -15.42 -23.43
N ILE A 909 -16.14 -15.70 -23.06
CA ILE A 909 -14.98 -15.30 -23.86
C ILE A 909 -14.05 -16.51 -23.96
N SER A 910 -14.13 -17.20 -25.10
CA SER A 910 -13.06 -18.08 -25.58
C SER A 910 -12.05 -17.20 -26.32
N SER A 911 -10.83 -17.12 -25.81
CA SER A 911 -9.64 -16.89 -26.64
C SER A 911 -9.27 -18.18 -27.34
#